data_AF-A0A8H5HZQ8-F1
#
_entry.id   AF-A0A8H5HZQ8-F1
#
_cell.length_a   1.000
_cell.length_b   1.000
_cell.length_c   1.000
_cell.angle_alpha   90.00
_cell.angle_beta   90.00
_cell.angle_gamma   90.00
#
_symmetry.space_group_name_H-M   'P 1'
#
loop_
_entity.id
_entity.type
_entity.pdbx_description
1 polymer ?
#
loop_
_entity_poly.entity_id
_entity_poly.type
_entity_poly.pdbx_seq_one_letter_code
_entity_poly.pdbx_strand_id
1 'polypeptide(L)'
;MVQPTVVVLKEGTDTSQGNPQLLSNISACLAIAETLSSTLGPRGMDKLIVSDRGEAQITNDGATILKLLEIVHPAARTLVDIARAQDAEVGDGTTSVVLLAAQLLKEIRGFIEEGVSPHIIMKGFRQASQLAINRIHEIKITVEKSDPERFRSLLLKCASTSMSSKLIHSEKPFFSKMVVDAVQSLDPDDLDESLIGVKKIAGGGMQDSLLIKGVAFKKTFTYAGAEQQPKAFKDPLVLCLNVELELKAEKDNAEVRVEHVADYQAIVDAEWEIIYRKLEAIEKTGAKVVLSKLPIGDLATQYFADRDIFCAGRVGAGDLRRVVQAVGGSIQSTTSDIAREHLGTCGSFEEKQIGGERYNLFEECPKAKTCTLVLRGGAEQFIEEVERSLHDAIMVVKRAVKNGDVVAGGGAIEMDLSAHIRQHALTIPGKLQLIMTAFAKALEIIPRQICDNAGLDSTDILNKLRMQHAKGQKWFGVDVDGVSGVRDNMDAFVWEPAVIKLNAISSAAEAACLILSVDETVRNPQSEQPNPGPKAPPGTAQRALRGRGRGMPRRGDIKLRDGPFCSACSLIMTTVLLGKRTVDDELEKDDRIPTSAASFSEQKPPLGEPIVDITGGLWERWKKPYTDLDSIATQPSVFDDPITCEVYRPKAQYENAHRFDPDARWTWREEKAVIRKIDWRVMLWAGVMFLNTLRMKGMRFDIYIQLCSLLWIWTAIIYLRQNTFSLRYGPGSYHFFQANTNNFLPQLGMTTNDYNLGNSLFRISFLIAESGLIYGFLLKFVRIFPSQSEGLSGSKDGCLEHSCPVSILVKWQKILPGDKGGFIPDVVLYLSYYYTKTELPIRLGFFWTANYIAVIISAFLATGILRLDGVAGHAGWRYLFLIGPTQTRAWYRPKGWFTEREEIILVNRILRDDPTKSDMHNREGLTPAAIWKAVRDWRMWPIYLLGLVMLLFCAYLSEIINSRIIATIILQFWAPGQLYTPIYTGPKMRLTSADKHGNRALIGICSMNIMLYIGTYLFYKSLNKRRERIWNSLSKMQQEEYVETTKDEGNQRLDFRFAY
;
A
#
# COMPACT_ATOMS: atom_id res chain seq x y z
N MET A 1 42.05 17.33 -12.60
CA MET A 1 41.18 16.24 -12.10
C MET A 1 41.00 16.46 -10.62
N VAL A 2 39.76 16.40 -10.11
CA VAL A 2 39.51 16.29 -8.66
C VAL A 2 39.49 14.80 -8.35
N GLN A 3 40.24 14.34 -7.35
CA GLN A 3 40.15 12.95 -6.89
C GLN A 3 38.79 12.76 -6.19
N PRO A 4 38.05 11.65 -6.45
CA PRO A 4 36.84 11.36 -5.72
C PRO A 4 37.17 11.17 -4.23
N THR A 5 36.42 11.84 -3.36
CA THR A 5 36.57 11.67 -1.91
C THR A 5 36.13 10.27 -1.52
N VAL A 6 36.97 9.56 -0.75
CA VAL A 6 36.64 8.22 -0.25
C VAL A 6 35.52 8.33 0.79
N VAL A 7 34.31 7.98 0.39
CA VAL A 7 33.16 7.93 1.29
C VAL A 7 33.31 6.72 2.22
N VAL A 8 33.28 6.96 3.53
CA VAL A 8 33.53 5.92 4.55
C VAL A 8 32.38 4.91 4.65
N LEU A 9 31.16 5.35 4.36
CA LEU A 9 29.95 4.53 4.35
C LEU A 9 29.40 4.43 2.93
N LYS A 10 28.58 3.40 2.66
CA LYS A 10 27.93 3.23 1.36
C LYS A 10 26.98 4.40 1.08
N GLU A 11 26.98 4.92 -0.15
CA GLU A 11 26.04 5.96 -0.57
C GLU A 11 24.58 5.53 -0.30
N GLY A 12 23.78 6.44 0.26
CA GLY A 12 22.42 6.16 0.73
C GLY A 12 22.31 5.53 2.11
N THR A 13 23.42 5.34 2.84
CA THR A 13 23.38 5.03 4.29
C THR A 13 22.97 6.28 5.06
N ASP A 14 21.89 6.19 5.82
CA ASP A 14 21.45 7.26 6.71
C ASP A 14 22.14 7.11 8.08
N THR A 15 22.69 8.20 8.60
CA THR A 15 23.45 8.25 9.85
C THR A 15 23.16 9.54 10.61
N SER A 16 22.70 9.38 11.85
CA SER A 16 22.47 10.47 12.79
C SER A 16 23.08 10.10 14.14
N GLN A 17 23.76 11.07 14.76
CA GLN A 17 24.73 10.88 15.85
C GLN A 17 24.53 11.90 16.99
N GLY A 18 24.89 11.50 18.21
CA GLY A 18 24.93 12.34 19.41
C GLY A 18 23.55 12.74 19.95
N ASN A 19 23.49 13.86 20.67
CA ASN A 19 22.27 14.35 21.31
C ASN A 19 21.04 14.45 20.37
N PRO A 20 21.16 14.89 19.10
CA PRO A 20 20.03 14.87 18.16
C PRO A 20 19.43 13.47 17.94
N GLN A 21 20.26 12.43 17.89
CA GLN A 21 19.78 11.05 17.74
C GLN A 21 19.06 10.56 19.01
N LEU A 22 19.59 10.87 20.19
CA LEU A 22 18.92 10.57 21.46
C LEU A 22 17.55 11.27 21.57
N LEU A 23 17.46 12.54 21.18
CA LEU A 23 16.21 13.30 21.18
C LEU A 23 15.21 12.79 20.12
N SER A 24 15.69 12.32 18.97
CA SER A 24 14.89 11.64 17.95
C SER A 24 14.34 10.30 18.48
N ASN A 25 15.22 9.46 19.05
CA ASN A 25 14.87 8.19 19.68
C ASN A 25 13.78 8.37 20.76
N ILE A 26 13.94 9.35 21.66
CA ILE A 26 12.96 9.71 22.70
C ILE A 26 11.64 10.16 22.07
N SER A 27 11.67 11.04 21.06
CA SER A 27 10.46 11.57 20.43
C SER A 27 9.63 10.47 19.73
N ALA A 28 10.28 9.51 19.07
CA ALA A 28 9.61 8.35 18.48
C ALA A 28 8.96 7.44 19.54
N CYS A 29 9.59 7.29 20.70
CA CYS A 29 9.05 6.52 21.82
C CYS A 29 7.82 7.20 22.47
N LEU A 30 7.85 8.54 22.57
CA LEU A 30 6.72 9.33 23.08
C LEU A 30 5.49 9.22 22.18
N ALA A 31 5.64 9.22 20.85
CA ALA A 31 4.51 9.08 19.92
C ALA A 31 3.79 7.72 20.05
N ILE A 32 4.52 6.63 20.30
CA ILE A 32 3.92 5.32 20.61
C ILE A 32 3.16 5.37 21.94
N ALA A 33 3.78 5.94 22.98
CA ALA A 33 3.15 6.03 24.29
C ALA A 33 1.89 6.92 24.28
N GLU A 34 1.88 8.01 23.52
CA GLU A 34 0.70 8.85 23.31
C GLU A 34 -0.44 8.07 22.62
N THR A 35 -0.12 7.23 21.63
CA THR A 35 -1.09 6.35 20.96
C THR A 35 -1.78 5.38 21.93
N LEU A 36 -1.03 4.85 22.91
CA LEU A 36 -1.50 3.91 23.92
C LEU A 36 -2.12 4.55 25.17
N SER A 37 -1.73 5.78 25.53
CA SER A 37 -2.07 6.49 26.77
C SER A 37 -3.54 6.37 27.17
N SER A 38 -4.42 6.68 26.22
CA SER A 38 -5.88 6.59 26.33
C SER A 38 -6.47 5.20 26.64
N THR A 39 -5.73 4.09 26.48
CA THR A 39 -6.24 2.73 26.80
C THR A 39 -6.10 2.36 28.29
N LEU A 40 -5.28 3.10 29.06
CA LEU A 40 -4.98 2.76 30.44
C LEU A 40 -6.16 3.04 31.40
N GLY A 41 -6.44 2.11 32.32
CA GLY A 41 -7.37 2.31 33.43
C GLY A 41 -8.82 1.89 33.12
N PRO A 42 -9.71 1.87 34.14
CA PRO A 42 -11.02 1.22 34.04
C PRO A 42 -12.03 1.88 33.09
N ARG A 43 -11.71 3.06 32.54
CA ARG A 43 -12.46 3.74 31.46
C ARG A 43 -11.56 4.02 30.24
N GLY A 44 -10.62 3.11 29.96
CA GLY A 44 -9.75 3.18 28.79
C GLY A 44 -10.52 3.15 27.46
N MET A 45 -10.02 3.89 26.49
CA MET A 45 -10.60 4.03 25.15
C MET A 45 -9.99 3.00 24.19
N ASP A 46 -10.81 2.07 23.69
CA ASP A 46 -10.40 1.04 22.73
C ASP A 46 -9.85 1.62 21.42
N LYS A 47 -9.02 0.82 20.74
CA LYS A 47 -8.45 1.14 19.43
C LYS A 47 -9.07 0.25 18.36
N LEU A 48 -9.64 0.88 17.34
CA LEU A 48 -10.00 0.26 16.08
C LEU A 48 -8.80 0.35 15.13
N ILE A 49 -8.24 -0.78 14.74
CA ILE A 49 -7.13 -0.88 13.78
C ILE A 49 -7.63 -1.67 12.56
N VAL A 50 -7.27 -1.22 11.36
CA VAL A 50 -7.66 -1.86 10.10
C VAL A 50 -6.39 -2.23 9.34
N SER A 51 -6.24 -3.50 8.95
CA SER A 51 -5.10 -3.98 8.16
C SER A 51 -5.22 -3.57 6.68
N ASP A 52 -4.12 -3.66 5.92
CA ASP A 52 -4.12 -3.43 4.46
C ASP A 52 -5.12 -4.30 3.68
N ARG A 53 -5.62 -5.38 4.31
CA ARG A 53 -6.63 -6.30 3.74
C ARG A 53 -8.07 -5.84 4.00
N GLY A 54 -8.27 -4.79 4.80
CA GLY A 54 -9.58 -4.35 5.27
C GLY A 54 -10.10 -5.13 6.49
N GLU A 55 -9.28 -6.00 7.10
CA GLU A 55 -9.64 -6.72 8.33
C GLU A 55 -9.61 -5.71 9.50
N ALA A 56 -10.74 -5.53 10.19
CA ALA A 56 -10.92 -4.53 11.23
C ALA A 56 -10.98 -5.18 12.62
N GLN A 57 -10.04 -4.83 13.50
CA GLN A 57 -9.94 -5.38 14.86
C GLN A 57 -10.06 -4.27 15.92
N ILE A 58 -10.82 -4.55 16.98
CA ILE A 58 -10.97 -3.68 18.15
C ILE A 58 -10.16 -4.28 19.29
N THR A 59 -9.43 -3.44 20.03
CA THR A 59 -8.53 -3.89 21.10
C THR A 59 -8.29 -2.82 22.17
N ASN A 60 -8.27 -3.22 23.44
CA ASN A 60 -7.81 -2.38 24.55
C ASN A 60 -6.31 -2.64 24.87
N ASP A 61 -5.87 -3.89 24.77
CA ASP A 61 -4.50 -4.32 25.12
C ASP A 61 -3.41 -3.66 24.26
N GLY A 62 -2.44 -3.03 24.93
CA GLY A 62 -1.27 -2.40 24.32
C GLY A 62 -0.34 -3.35 23.59
N ALA A 63 -0.16 -4.60 24.03
CA ALA A 63 0.68 -5.56 23.32
C ALA A 63 0.07 -5.94 21.97
N THR A 64 -1.24 -6.11 21.88
CA THR A 64 -2.00 -6.37 20.65
C THR A 64 -2.00 -5.16 19.72
N ILE A 65 -2.21 -3.95 20.24
CA ILE A 65 -2.06 -2.71 19.46
C ILE A 65 -0.66 -2.64 18.82
N LEU A 66 0.40 -2.89 19.60
CA LEU A 66 1.78 -2.86 19.10
C LEU A 66 2.17 -4.08 18.23
N LYS A 67 1.39 -5.16 18.21
CA LYS A 67 1.54 -6.26 17.23
C LYS A 67 0.92 -5.90 15.88
N LEU A 68 -0.10 -5.02 15.85
CA LEU A 68 -0.86 -4.64 14.65
C LEU A 68 -0.32 -3.39 13.93
N LEU A 69 0.39 -2.50 14.63
CA LEU A 69 0.98 -1.28 14.06
C LEU A 69 2.32 -1.57 13.36
N GLU A 70 2.51 -1.07 12.12
CA GLU A 70 3.79 -1.17 11.40
C GLU A 70 4.83 -0.18 11.96
N ILE A 71 5.63 -0.64 12.92
CA ILE A 71 6.60 0.20 13.64
C ILE A 71 8.00 0.08 13.01
N VAL A 72 8.34 1.08 12.18
CA VAL A 72 9.60 1.14 11.42
C VAL A 72 10.78 1.69 12.23
N HIS A 73 10.54 2.52 13.27
CA HIS A 73 11.61 3.23 13.98
C HIS A 73 12.33 2.33 15.02
N PRO A 74 13.66 2.16 14.97
CA PRO A 74 14.38 1.19 15.82
C PRO A 74 14.16 1.36 17.33
N ALA A 75 14.32 2.58 17.87
CA ALA A 75 14.09 2.81 19.30
C ALA A 75 12.63 2.53 19.72
N ALA A 76 11.68 2.82 18.85
CA ALA A 76 10.25 2.67 19.12
C ALA A 76 9.83 1.19 19.07
N ARG A 77 10.51 0.37 18.24
CA ARG A 77 10.36 -1.08 18.23
C ARG A 77 10.76 -1.74 19.57
N THR A 78 11.71 -1.19 20.32
CA THR A 78 12.07 -1.77 21.64
C THR A 78 10.87 -1.82 22.57
N LEU A 79 10.02 -0.79 22.58
CA LEU A 79 8.78 -0.74 23.36
C LEU A 79 7.80 -1.86 22.97
N VAL A 80 7.77 -2.27 21.70
CA VAL A 80 6.96 -3.39 21.19
C VAL A 80 7.47 -4.71 21.77
N ASP A 81 8.78 -4.93 21.71
CA ASP A 81 9.39 -6.17 22.19
C ASP A 81 9.30 -6.28 23.73
N ILE A 82 9.31 -5.15 24.45
CA ILE A 82 9.05 -5.05 25.90
C ILE A 82 7.57 -5.29 26.25
N ALA A 83 6.63 -4.73 25.48
CA ALA A 83 5.20 -5.00 25.68
C ALA A 83 4.88 -6.50 25.49
N ARG A 84 5.53 -7.15 24.51
CA ARG A 84 5.46 -8.61 24.27
C ARG A 84 6.10 -9.43 25.39
N ALA A 85 7.15 -8.93 26.03
CA ALA A 85 7.75 -9.58 27.20
C ALA A 85 6.79 -9.55 28.40
N GLN A 86 6.19 -8.40 28.71
CA GLN A 86 5.21 -8.26 29.80
C GLN A 86 3.96 -9.15 29.57
N ASP A 87 3.48 -9.18 28.33
CA ASP A 87 2.41 -10.05 27.84
C ASP A 87 2.72 -11.54 28.11
N ALA A 88 3.86 -12.05 27.65
CA ALA A 88 4.25 -13.44 27.87
C ALA A 88 4.60 -13.79 29.35
N GLU A 89 5.20 -12.86 30.10
CA GLU A 89 5.60 -13.11 31.48
C GLU A 89 4.46 -12.98 32.49
N VAL A 90 3.47 -12.10 32.26
CA VAL A 90 2.46 -11.77 33.27
C VAL A 90 1.04 -11.63 32.72
N GLY A 91 0.86 -11.32 31.42
CA GLY A 91 -0.44 -11.18 30.77
C GLY A 91 -1.24 -9.93 31.14
N ASP A 92 -0.65 -8.98 31.89
CA ASP A 92 -1.30 -7.71 32.24
C ASP A 92 -0.25 -6.62 32.48
N GLY A 93 -0.68 -5.35 32.40
CA GLY A 93 0.17 -4.17 32.52
C GLY A 93 0.92 -3.77 31.25
N THR A 94 0.65 -4.40 30.10
CA THR A 94 1.33 -4.17 28.80
C THR A 94 1.41 -2.68 28.45
N THR A 95 0.27 -1.97 28.48
CA THR A 95 0.16 -0.52 28.29
C THR A 95 0.97 0.27 29.34
N SER A 96 0.92 -0.16 30.60
CA SER A 96 1.58 0.52 31.73
C SER A 96 3.11 0.52 31.61
N VAL A 97 3.72 -0.58 31.16
CA VAL A 97 5.18 -0.66 30.96
C VAL A 97 5.65 0.32 29.89
N VAL A 98 4.92 0.41 28.77
CA VAL A 98 5.26 1.32 27.67
C VAL A 98 5.12 2.79 28.11
N LEU A 99 4.06 3.11 28.86
CA LEU A 99 3.86 4.47 29.40
C LEU A 99 4.94 4.85 30.43
N LEU A 100 5.33 3.94 31.32
CA LEU A 100 6.43 4.17 32.28
C LEU A 100 7.77 4.36 31.55
N ALA A 101 8.11 3.50 30.59
CA ALA A 101 9.34 3.61 29.81
C ALA A 101 9.43 4.96 29.07
N ALA A 102 8.35 5.37 28.41
CA ALA A 102 8.30 6.62 27.68
C ALA A 102 8.26 7.86 28.60
N GLN A 103 7.57 7.82 29.74
CA GLN A 103 7.60 8.92 30.71
C GLN A 103 8.97 9.07 31.37
N LEU A 104 9.67 7.97 31.67
CA LEU A 104 11.06 8.02 32.14
C LEU A 104 11.94 8.81 31.16
N LEU A 105 11.83 8.51 29.87
CA LEU A 105 12.51 9.24 28.79
C LEU A 105 12.04 10.71 28.67
N LYS A 106 10.75 10.99 28.91
CA LYS A 106 10.17 12.35 28.88
C LYS A 106 10.80 13.25 29.95
N GLU A 107 10.91 12.76 31.18
CA GLU A 107 11.38 13.54 32.33
C GLU A 107 12.89 13.84 32.28
N ILE A 108 13.68 13.00 31.59
CA ILE A 108 15.14 13.21 31.45
C ILE A 108 15.55 13.93 30.17
N ARG A 109 14.61 14.22 29.26
CA ARG A 109 14.86 14.92 28.00
C ARG A 109 15.58 16.26 28.23
N GLY A 110 15.12 17.05 29.21
CA GLY A 110 15.73 18.33 29.56
C GLY A 110 17.18 18.20 30.01
N PHE A 111 17.53 17.14 30.77
CA PHE A 111 18.91 16.90 31.17
C PHE A 111 19.84 16.56 29.99
N ILE A 112 19.34 15.95 28.92
CA ILE A 112 20.12 15.71 27.69
C ILE A 112 20.30 17.03 26.91
N GLU A 113 19.27 17.86 26.84
CA GLU A 113 19.32 19.20 26.25
C GLU A 113 20.29 20.12 27.04
N GLU A 114 20.41 19.95 28.37
CA GLU A 114 21.42 20.57 29.25
C GLU A 114 22.83 19.92 29.18
N GLY A 115 23.02 18.85 28.41
CA GLY A 115 24.33 18.18 28.25
C GLY A 115 24.76 17.25 29.39
N VAL A 116 23.82 16.71 30.19
CA VAL A 116 24.11 15.65 31.15
C VAL A 116 24.35 14.32 30.42
N SER A 117 25.52 13.71 30.64
CA SER A 117 25.90 12.43 30.02
C SER A 117 24.86 11.31 30.31
N PRO A 118 24.37 10.59 29.28
CA PRO A 118 23.42 9.49 29.44
C PRO A 118 23.87 8.39 30.42
N HIS A 119 25.17 8.13 30.57
CA HIS A 119 25.69 7.17 31.56
C HIS A 119 25.35 7.54 33.01
N ILE A 120 25.27 8.84 33.34
CA ILE A 120 24.87 9.31 34.68
C ILE A 120 23.37 9.09 34.88
N ILE A 121 22.57 9.34 33.83
CA ILE A 121 21.12 9.14 33.81
C ILE A 121 20.80 7.64 34.00
N MET A 122 21.41 6.76 33.21
CA MET A 122 21.28 5.30 33.32
C MET A 122 21.69 4.78 34.71
N LYS A 123 22.75 5.33 35.32
CA LYS A 123 23.15 4.97 36.69
C LYS A 123 22.05 5.33 37.70
N GLY A 124 21.52 6.54 37.64
CA GLY A 124 20.43 6.99 38.52
C GLY A 124 19.14 6.17 38.33
N PHE A 125 18.77 5.83 37.10
CA PHE A 125 17.62 4.98 36.79
C PHE A 125 17.75 3.56 37.35
N ARG A 126 18.92 2.92 37.20
CA ARG A 126 19.16 1.59 37.79
C ARG A 126 19.09 1.60 39.31
N GLN A 127 19.64 2.64 39.96
CA GLN A 127 19.56 2.80 41.42
C GLN A 127 18.13 3.06 41.90
N ALA A 128 17.35 3.91 41.20
CA ALA A 128 15.95 4.18 41.53
C ALA A 128 15.05 2.95 41.31
N SER A 129 15.27 2.19 40.23
CA SER A 129 14.53 0.95 39.95
C SER A 129 14.79 -0.13 41.02
N GLN A 130 16.04 -0.34 41.44
CA GLN A 130 16.34 -1.30 42.51
C GLN A 130 15.71 -0.89 43.86
N LEU A 131 15.70 0.41 44.18
CA LEU A 131 14.99 0.91 45.37
C LEU A 131 13.48 0.67 45.27
N ALA A 132 12.88 0.85 44.09
CA ALA A 132 11.46 0.58 43.86
C ALA A 132 11.12 -0.91 44.03
N ILE A 133 11.94 -1.80 43.46
CA ILE A 133 11.82 -3.26 43.56
C ILE A 133 11.93 -3.71 45.03
N ASN A 134 12.96 -3.24 45.74
CA ASN A 134 13.13 -3.52 47.16
C ASN A 134 11.91 -3.08 47.98
N ARG A 135 11.39 -1.87 47.69
CA ARG A 135 10.23 -1.31 48.37
C ARG A 135 8.94 -2.12 48.11
N ILE A 136 8.72 -2.64 46.90
CA ILE A 136 7.59 -3.56 46.64
C ILE A 136 7.72 -4.83 47.49
N HIS A 137 8.93 -5.37 47.65
CA HIS A 137 9.16 -6.54 48.52
C HIS A 137 8.92 -6.27 50.02
N GLU A 138 9.06 -5.02 50.50
CA GLU A 138 8.71 -4.62 51.87
C GLU A 138 7.20 -4.52 52.12
N ILE A 139 6.43 -4.08 51.12
CA ILE A 139 5.02 -3.67 51.30
C ILE A 139 4.00 -4.68 50.78
N LYS A 140 4.41 -5.64 49.95
CA LYS A 140 3.54 -6.72 49.44
C LYS A 140 2.83 -7.45 50.59
N ILE A 141 1.57 -7.82 50.37
CA ILE A 141 0.81 -8.67 51.29
C ILE A 141 0.74 -10.07 50.69
N THR A 142 1.43 -11.01 51.33
CA THR A 142 1.32 -12.44 51.02
C THR A 142 0.04 -12.98 51.66
N VAL A 143 -0.81 -13.64 50.88
CA VAL A 143 -1.97 -14.38 51.39
C VAL A 143 -1.66 -15.86 51.32
N GLU A 144 -1.76 -16.54 52.46
CA GLU A 144 -1.48 -17.97 52.56
C GLU A 144 -2.47 -18.83 51.75
N LYS A 145 -1.97 -19.97 51.25
CA LYS A 145 -2.78 -21.00 50.58
C LYS A 145 -3.47 -21.96 51.57
N SER A 146 -3.28 -21.74 52.87
CA SER A 146 -3.83 -22.52 53.99
C SER A 146 -5.33 -22.32 54.18
N ASP A 147 -5.84 -21.13 53.85
CA ASP A 147 -7.25 -20.74 53.90
C ASP A 147 -7.84 -20.76 52.48
N PRO A 148 -8.56 -21.83 52.08
CA PRO A 148 -9.04 -21.98 50.70
C PRO A 148 -10.15 -20.99 50.34
N GLU A 149 -10.94 -20.53 51.31
CA GLU A 149 -12.01 -19.55 51.06
C GLU A 149 -11.42 -18.16 50.81
N ARG A 150 -10.51 -17.72 51.68
CA ARG A 150 -9.81 -16.44 51.52
C ARG A 150 -8.93 -16.44 50.28
N PHE A 151 -8.21 -17.54 50.00
CA PHE A 151 -7.40 -17.66 48.79
C PHE A 151 -8.26 -17.63 47.53
N ARG A 152 -9.39 -18.36 47.47
CA ARG A 152 -10.33 -18.25 46.35
C ARG A 152 -10.94 -16.85 46.22
N SER A 153 -11.20 -16.15 47.33
CA SER A 153 -11.65 -14.76 47.31
C SER A 153 -10.61 -13.80 46.70
N LEU A 154 -9.32 -14.04 46.93
CA LEU A 154 -8.22 -13.30 46.31
C LEU A 154 -8.21 -13.50 44.80
N LEU A 155 -8.29 -14.75 44.33
CA LEU A 155 -8.28 -15.05 42.90
C LEU A 155 -9.44 -14.36 42.16
N LEU A 156 -10.63 -14.34 42.76
CA LEU A 156 -11.81 -13.63 42.22
C LEU A 156 -11.60 -12.10 42.16
N LYS A 157 -10.95 -11.51 43.18
CA LYS A 157 -10.63 -10.07 43.23
C LYS A 157 -9.59 -9.67 42.19
N CYS A 158 -8.52 -10.45 42.03
CA CYS A 158 -7.50 -10.21 41.01
C CYS A 158 -8.07 -10.38 39.59
N ALA A 159 -8.88 -11.41 39.33
CA ALA A 159 -9.58 -11.57 38.05
C ALA A 159 -10.49 -10.36 37.75
N SER A 160 -11.31 -9.92 38.72
CA SER A 160 -12.19 -8.77 38.58
C SER A 160 -11.45 -7.44 38.41
N THR A 161 -10.19 -7.37 38.85
CA THR A 161 -9.32 -6.19 38.70
C THR A 161 -8.71 -6.13 37.29
N SER A 162 -8.21 -7.26 36.76
CA SER A 162 -7.68 -7.32 35.37
C SER A 162 -8.77 -7.05 34.32
N MET A 163 -10.00 -7.54 34.54
CA MET A 163 -11.15 -7.25 33.66
C MET A 163 -11.77 -5.87 33.90
N SER A 164 -11.11 -4.96 34.63
CA SER A 164 -11.73 -3.68 35.04
C SER A 164 -11.93 -2.68 33.91
N SER A 165 -11.04 -2.67 32.91
CA SER A 165 -10.96 -1.70 31.80
C SER A 165 -11.54 -2.17 30.46
N LYS A 166 -12.07 -3.40 30.41
CA LYS A 166 -12.32 -4.13 29.17
C LYS A 166 -13.82 -4.21 28.88
N LEU A 167 -14.21 -4.54 27.64
CA LEU A 167 -15.62 -4.55 27.23
C LEU A 167 -16.54 -5.40 28.13
N ILE A 168 -16.01 -6.47 28.74
CA ILE A 168 -16.74 -7.34 29.69
C ILE A 168 -16.96 -6.75 31.10
N HIS A 169 -16.73 -5.45 31.30
CA HIS A 169 -16.78 -4.84 32.62
C HIS A 169 -18.13 -4.97 33.36
N SER A 170 -19.25 -5.14 32.66
CA SER A 170 -20.56 -5.37 33.28
C SER A 170 -20.70 -6.79 33.87
N GLU A 171 -20.08 -7.77 33.22
CA GLU A 171 -20.21 -9.20 33.55
C GLU A 171 -19.04 -9.75 34.39
N LYS A 172 -18.22 -8.86 35.00
CA LYS A 172 -17.07 -9.24 35.85
C LYS A 172 -17.40 -10.38 36.84
N PRO A 173 -18.52 -10.40 37.59
CA PRO A 173 -18.76 -11.45 38.59
C PRO A 173 -18.91 -12.84 37.94
N PHE A 174 -19.55 -12.91 36.78
CA PHE A 174 -19.76 -14.14 36.01
C PHE A 174 -18.44 -14.66 35.44
N PHE A 175 -17.70 -13.80 34.74
CA PHE A 175 -16.43 -14.17 34.14
C PHE A 175 -15.32 -14.40 35.17
N SER A 176 -15.29 -13.70 36.30
CA SER A 176 -14.29 -13.94 37.36
C SER A 176 -14.43 -15.34 37.94
N LYS A 177 -15.67 -15.78 38.19
CA LYS A 177 -15.94 -17.16 38.62
C LYS A 177 -15.48 -18.15 37.54
N MET A 178 -15.81 -17.89 36.28
CA MET A 178 -15.45 -18.73 35.14
C MET A 178 -13.92 -18.90 34.97
N VAL A 179 -13.16 -17.80 35.11
CA VAL A 179 -11.68 -17.80 35.05
C VAL A 179 -11.07 -18.56 36.23
N VAL A 180 -11.54 -18.31 37.45
CA VAL A 180 -11.01 -19.00 38.64
C VAL A 180 -11.35 -20.50 38.62
N ASP A 181 -12.57 -20.86 38.22
CA ASP A 181 -12.99 -22.27 38.06
C ASP A 181 -12.20 -22.98 36.93
N ALA A 182 -11.80 -22.25 35.87
CA ALA A 182 -10.95 -22.77 34.81
C ALA A 182 -9.50 -23.01 35.30
N VAL A 183 -8.86 -22.03 35.92
CA VAL A 183 -7.48 -22.19 36.43
C VAL A 183 -7.41 -23.23 37.56
N GLN A 184 -8.44 -23.35 38.40
CA GLN A 184 -8.53 -24.41 39.42
C GLN A 184 -8.87 -25.82 38.86
N SER A 185 -9.07 -25.96 37.55
CA SER A 185 -9.21 -27.26 36.88
C SER A 185 -7.92 -27.77 36.21
N LEU A 186 -6.87 -26.95 36.22
CA LEU A 186 -5.53 -27.33 35.76
C LEU A 186 -4.74 -28.04 36.87
N ASP A 187 -3.59 -28.59 36.51
CA ASP A 187 -2.63 -29.12 37.48
C ASP A 187 -2.03 -27.97 38.33
N PRO A 188 -2.10 -28.01 39.68
CA PRO A 188 -1.51 -26.98 40.53
C PRO A 188 0.00 -26.79 40.34
N ASP A 189 0.74 -27.85 39.97
CA ASP A 189 2.18 -27.79 39.77
C ASP A 189 2.53 -27.22 38.38
N ASP A 190 1.80 -27.66 37.34
CA ASP A 190 1.99 -27.21 35.95
C ASP A 190 0.72 -26.61 35.31
N LEU A 191 0.49 -25.34 35.65
CA LEU A 191 -0.58 -24.49 35.09
C LEU A 191 -0.32 -24.12 33.62
N ASP A 192 -0.33 -25.07 32.68
CA ASP A 192 -0.28 -24.79 31.24
C ASP A 192 -1.58 -24.13 30.75
N GLU A 193 -1.44 -22.99 30.08
CA GLU A 193 -2.57 -22.27 29.47
C GLU A 193 -3.09 -22.95 28.20
N SER A 194 -2.28 -23.77 27.51
CA SER A 194 -2.70 -24.47 26.30
C SER A 194 -3.78 -25.53 26.57
N LEU A 195 -3.86 -26.00 27.82
CA LEU A 195 -4.89 -26.90 28.33
C LEU A 195 -6.23 -26.20 28.58
N ILE A 196 -6.30 -24.87 28.62
CA ILE A 196 -7.56 -24.13 28.60
C ILE A 196 -7.97 -23.94 27.13
N GLY A 197 -8.98 -24.68 26.69
CA GLY A 197 -9.62 -24.47 25.40
C GLY A 197 -10.46 -23.21 25.40
N VAL A 198 -10.38 -22.40 24.35
CA VAL A 198 -11.39 -21.37 24.04
C VAL A 198 -12.07 -21.72 22.73
N LYS A 199 -13.39 -21.57 22.67
CA LYS A 199 -14.22 -21.80 21.49
C LYS A 199 -15.18 -20.62 21.31
N LYS A 200 -14.96 -19.84 20.25
CA LYS A 200 -15.77 -18.68 19.88
C LYS A 200 -16.99 -19.15 19.08
N ILE A 201 -18.21 -18.75 19.49
CA ILE A 201 -19.46 -19.07 18.80
C ILE A 201 -20.32 -17.80 18.69
N ALA A 202 -20.59 -17.39 17.45
CA ALA A 202 -21.40 -16.21 17.17
C ALA A 202 -22.88 -16.38 17.57
N GLY A 203 -23.51 -15.26 17.93
CA GLY A 203 -24.91 -15.18 18.34
C GLY A 203 -25.14 -15.58 19.80
N GLY A 204 -26.16 -14.96 20.43
CA GLY A 204 -26.44 -15.06 21.86
C GLY A 204 -25.85 -13.92 22.69
N GLY A 205 -26.15 -13.92 23.98
CA GLY A 205 -25.60 -12.98 24.96
C GLY A 205 -24.26 -13.45 25.54
N MET A 206 -23.51 -12.55 26.18
CA MET A 206 -22.26 -12.91 26.88
C MET A 206 -22.49 -13.94 27.99
N GLN A 207 -23.62 -13.82 28.69
CA GLN A 207 -24.06 -14.73 29.77
C GLN A 207 -24.42 -16.14 29.27
N ASP A 208 -24.60 -16.35 27.96
CA ASP A 208 -24.79 -17.68 27.36
C ASP A 208 -23.47 -18.49 27.28
N SER A 209 -22.34 -17.91 27.70
CA SER A 209 -21.02 -18.55 27.69
C SER A 209 -20.90 -19.63 28.76
N LEU A 210 -20.19 -20.72 28.48
CA LEU A 210 -20.14 -21.92 29.33
C LEU A 210 -18.69 -22.34 29.63
N LEU A 211 -18.43 -22.74 30.88
CA LEU A 211 -17.21 -23.47 31.26
C LEU A 211 -17.52 -24.97 31.33
N ILE A 212 -16.89 -25.73 30.46
CA ILE A 212 -17.00 -27.19 30.37
C ILE A 212 -15.81 -27.82 31.10
N LYS A 213 -16.10 -28.68 32.08
CA LYS A 213 -15.10 -29.41 32.88
C LYS A 213 -14.59 -30.64 32.12
N GLY A 214 -13.89 -30.37 31.03
CA GLY A 214 -13.46 -31.33 30.04
C GLY A 214 -13.20 -30.61 28.72
N VAL A 215 -13.56 -31.23 27.59
CA VAL A 215 -13.18 -30.72 26.27
C VAL A 215 -14.39 -30.53 25.38
N ALA A 216 -14.46 -29.37 24.71
CA ALA A 216 -15.39 -29.15 23.63
C ALA A 216 -14.66 -28.76 22.34
N PHE A 217 -15.06 -29.34 21.21
CA PHE A 217 -14.62 -28.88 19.89
C PHE A 217 -15.76 -28.94 18.88
N LYS A 218 -15.71 -28.00 17.92
CA LYS A 218 -16.67 -27.90 16.82
C LYS A 218 -16.65 -29.18 15.98
N LYS A 219 -17.83 -29.68 15.60
CA LYS A 219 -17.95 -30.82 14.68
C LYS A 219 -17.18 -30.51 13.40
N THR A 220 -16.26 -31.39 13.04
CA THR A 220 -15.43 -31.28 11.84
C THR A 220 -16.23 -31.68 10.59
N PHE A 221 -15.59 -31.64 9.41
CA PHE A 221 -16.24 -31.96 8.14
C PHE A 221 -16.93 -33.33 8.18
N THR A 222 -18.23 -33.36 7.87
CA THR A 222 -19.09 -34.54 7.92
C THR A 222 -19.19 -35.23 6.57
N TYR A 223 -18.81 -36.50 6.55
CA TYR A 223 -19.00 -37.42 5.43
C TYR A 223 -20.37 -38.14 5.52
N ALA A 224 -20.75 -38.91 4.50
CA ALA A 224 -22.00 -39.67 4.48
C ALA A 224 -22.10 -40.65 5.66
N GLY A 225 -23.31 -40.86 6.18
CA GLY A 225 -23.57 -41.68 7.38
C GLY A 225 -23.35 -40.96 8.73
N ALA A 226 -22.67 -39.81 8.76
CA ALA A 226 -22.34 -39.10 10.02
C ALA A 226 -23.56 -38.62 10.84
N GLU A 227 -24.77 -38.62 10.30
CA GLU A 227 -26.02 -38.31 11.01
C GLU A 227 -26.75 -39.53 11.57
N GLN A 228 -26.38 -40.75 11.13
CA GLN A 228 -26.94 -42.01 11.67
C GLN A 228 -26.23 -42.45 12.97
N GLN A 229 -24.97 -42.05 13.14
CA GLN A 229 -24.17 -42.35 14.34
C GLN A 229 -24.81 -41.80 15.63
N PRO A 230 -24.86 -42.55 16.75
CA PRO A 230 -25.42 -42.06 18.01
C PRO A 230 -24.75 -40.78 18.50
N LYS A 231 -25.55 -39.90 19.10
CA LYS A 231 -25.15 -38.53 19.47
C LYS A 231 -24.91 -38.29 20.95
N ALA A 232 -25.19 -39.29 21.79
CA ALA A 232 -24.85 -39.27 23.20
C ALA A 232 -24.40 -40.67 23.66
N PHE A 233 -23.37 -40.72 24.51
CA PHE A 233 -22.93 -41.94 25.18
C PHE A 233 -22.66 -41.66 26.65
N LYS A 234 -22.92 -42.65 27.51
CA LYS A 234 -22.36 -42.72 28.86
C LYS A 234 -21.15 -43.65 28.88
N ASP A 235 -20.14 -43.26 29.65
CA ASP A 235 -18.89 -44.01 29.82
C ASP A 235 -18.23 -44.53 28.52
N PRO A 236 -18.21 -43.77 27.39
CA PRO A 236 -17.62 -44.27 26.15
C PRO A 236 -16.11 -44.48 26.26
N LEU A 237 -15.63 -45.54 25.59
CA LEU A 237 -14.21 -45.70 25.29
C LEU A 237 -13.83 -44.81 24.10
N VAL A 238 -12.85 -43.94 24.31
CA VAL A 238 -12.40 -42.91 23.37
C VAL A 238 -11.04 -43.28 22.81
N LEU A 239 -10.95 -43.40 21.48
CA LEU A 239 -9.73 -43.68 20.74
C LEU A 239 -9.26 -42.42 19.99
N CYS A 240 -7.99 -42.06 20.13
CA CYS A 240 -7.37 -40.92 19.43
C CYS A 240 -6.32 -41.40 18.42
N LEU A 241 -6.47 -41.01 17.16
CA LEU A 241 -5.65 -41.45 16.04
C LEU A 241 -4.92 -40.29 15.33
N ASN A 242 -3.75 -40.60 14.81
CA ASN A 242 -3.00 -39.81 13.83
C ASN A 242 -2.88 -40.58 12.50
N VAL A 243 -3.97 -41.27 12.12
CA VAL A 243 -4.08 -42.15 10.94
C VAL A 243 -5.28 -41.73 10.10
N GLU A 244 -5.12 -41.71 8.79
CA GLU A 244 -6.20 -41.48 7.84
C GLU A 244 -6.99 -42.77 7.57
N LEU A 245 -8.31 -42.67 7.62
CA LEU A 245 -9.26 -43.76 7.39
C LEU A 245 -10.06 -43.45 6.11
N GLU A 246 -9.37 -43.17 5.03
CA GLU A 246 -9.91 -42.74 3.73
C GLU A 246 -9.27 -43.60 2.63
N LEU A 247 -10.08 -44.08 1.69
CA LEU A 247 -9.62 -44.86 0.55
C LEU A 247 -8.98 -43.92 -0.48
N LYS A 248 -7.64 -43.83 -0.47
CA LYS A 248 -6.87 -43.09 -1.48
C LYS A 248 -6.43 -44.03 -2.59
N ALA A 249 -6.62 -43.62 -3.84
CA ALA A 249 -5.86 -44.20 -4.94
C ALA A 249 -4.38 -43.79 -4.79
N GLU A 250 -3.45 -44.75 -4.70
CA GLU A 250 -2.02 -44.47 -4.46
C GLU A 250 -1.27 -43.84 -5.66
N LYS A 251 -2.01 -43.43 -6.69
CA LYS A 251 -1.57 -43.05 -8.04
C LYS A 251 -0.53 -41.91 -8.11
N ASP A 252 -0.44 -41.09 -7.06
CA ASP A 252 0.52 -39.98 -6.96
C ASP A 252 1.82 -40.35 -6.22
N ASN A 253 1.86 -41.50 -5.51
CA ASN A 253 2.98 -41.91 -4.66
C ASN A 253 3.64 -43.24 -5.08
N ALA A 254 2.89 -44.17 -5.69
CA ALA A 254 3.38 -45.49 -6.07
C ALA A 254 3.02 -45.82 -7.54
N GLU A 255 4.04 -46.15 -8.34
CA GLU A 255 3.84 -46.64 -9.71
C GLU A 255 3.49 -48.14 -9.69
N VAL A 256 2.21 -48.46 -9.48
CA VAL A 256 1.72 -49.84 -9.51
C VAL A 256 1.72 -50.35 -10.95
N ARG A 257 2.71 -51.18 -11.29
CA ARG A 257 2.81 -51.86 -12.59
C ARG A 257 2.07 -53.19 -12.56
N VAL A 258 1.29 -53.44 -13.61
CA VAL A 258 0.34 -54.55 -13.69
C VAL A 258 0.52 -55.24 -15.05
N GLU A 259 0.88 -56.53 -15.04
CA GLU A 259 1.14 -57.29 -16.28
C GLU A 259 -0.07 -58.14 -16.72
N HIS A 260 -0.97 -58.50 -15.81
CA HIS A 260 -2.20 -59.23 -16.12
C HIS A 260 -3.47 -58.54 -15.61
N VAL A 261 -4.58 -58.69 -16.34
CA VAL A 261 -5.87 -58.07 -15.98
C VAL A 261 -6.42 -58.62 -14.65
N ALA A 262 -6.07 -59.86 -14.28
CA ALA A 262 -6.43 -60.43 -12.99
C ALA A 262 -5.77 -59.71 -11.81
N ASP A 263 -4.50 -59.30 -11.97
CA ASP A 263 -3.73 -58.60 -10.94
C ASP A 263 -4.36 -57.23 -10.62
N TYR A 264 -4.95 -56.56 -11.62
CA TYR A 264 -5.67 -55.30 -11.42
C TYR A 264 -6.86 -55.46 -10.47
N GLN A 265 -7.64 -56.54 -10.59
CA GLN A 265 -8.73 -56.82 -9.66
C GLN A 265 -8.18 -57.14 -8.26
N ALA A 266 -7.12 -57.95 -8.18
CA ALA A 266 -6.48 -58.28 -6.90
C ALA A 266 -5.92 -57.05 -6.16
N ILE A 267 -5.41 -56.04 -6.90
CA ILE A 267 -5.00 -54.75 -6.33
C ILE A 267 -6.20 -53.99 -5.77
N VAL A 268 -7.30 -53.88 -6.52
CA VAL A 268 -8.53 -53.23 -6.04
C VAL A 268 -9.06 -53.93 -4.78
N ASP A 269 -9.18 -55.25 -4.80
CA ASP A 269 -9.66 -56.04 -3.66
C ASP A 269 -8.74 -55.85 -2.43
N ALA A 270 -7.43 -55.75 -2.62
CA ALA A 270 -6.47 -55.46 -1.56
C ALA A 270 -6.57 -54.02 -1.00
N GLU A 271 -6.84 -53.00 -1.83
CA GLU A 271 -7.10 -51.64 -1.36
C GLU A 271 -8.32 -51.62 -0.40
N TRP A 272 -9.40 -52.32 -0.76
CA TRP A 272 -10.57 -52.49 0.11
C TRP A 272 -10.22 -53.26 1.39
N GLU A 273 -9.51 -54.39 1.28
CA GLU A 273 -9.15 -55.23 2.44
C GLU A 273 -8.26 -54.47 3.43
N ILE A 274 -7.30 -53.66 2.95
CA ILE A 274 -6.44 -52.82 3.80
C ILE A 274 -7.27 -51.81 4.61
N ILE A 275 -8.31 -51.21 4.02
CA ILE A 275 -9.20 -50.30 4.76
C ILE A 275 -10.07 -51.08 5.75
N TYR A 276 -10.75 -52.15 5.33
CA TYR A 276 -11.57 -52.95 6.25
C TYR A 276 -10.76 -53.52 7.42
N ARG A 277 -9.54 -54.01 7.18
CA ARG A 277 -8.63 -54.53 8.22
C ARG A 277 -8.26 -53.46 9.26
N LYS A 278 -8.13 -52.18 8.86
CA LYS A 278 -7.95 -51.04 9.79
C LYS A 278 -9.22 -50.77 10.61
N LEU A 279 -10.40 -50.82 9.98
CA LEU A 279 -11.68 -50.54 10.63
C LEU A 279 -12.09 -51.65 11.62
N GLU A 280 -11.89 -52.92 11.24
CA GLU A 280 -12.06 -54.08 12.12
C GLU A 280 -11.11 -54.03 13.32
N ALA A 281 -9.85 -53.62 13.11
CA ALA A 281 -8.89 -53.52 14.21
C ALA A 281 -9.35 -52.46 15.25
N ILE A 282 -9.94 -51.35 14.79
CA ILE A 282 -10.59 -50.35 15.64
C ILE A 282 -11.82 -50.92 16.36
N GLU A 283 -12.72 -51.62 15.64
CA GLU A 283 -13.91 -52.26 16.24
C GLU A 283 -13.54 -53.24 17.36
N LYS A 284 -12.50 -54.07 17.14
CA LYS A 284 -12.00 -55.06 18.12
C LYS A 284 -11.47 -54.45 19.42
N THR A 285 -11.21 -53.14 19.47
CA THR A 285 -10.86 -52.43 20.72
C THR A 285 -12.05 -52.12 21.62
N GLY A 286 -13.27 -52.15 21.08
CA GLY A 286 -14.49 -51.71 21.77
C GLY A 286 -14.65 -50.17 21.89
N ALA A 287 -13.83 -49.39 21.17
CA ALA A 287 -13.96 -47.93 21.14
C ALA A 287 -15.33 -47.49 20.57
N LYS A 288 -15.99 -46.54 21.25
CA LYS A 288 -17.29 -45.98 20.85
C LYS A 288 -17.20 -44.55 20.31
N VAL A 289 -16.09 -43.84 20.60
CA VAL A 289 -15.77 -42.53 20.01
C VAL A 289 -14.37 -42.60 19.39
N VAL A 290 -14.30 -42.46 18.06
CA VAL A 290 -13.05 -42.54 17.27
C VAL A 290 -12.70 -41.16 16.70
N LEU A 291 -11.66 -40.53 17.24
CA LEU A 291 -11.18 -39.23 16.78
C LEU A 291 -9.90 -39.40 15.96
N SER A 292 -9.82 -38.78 14.78
CA SER A 292 -8.56 -38.68 14.03
C SER A 292 -8.18 -37.23 13.74
N LYS A 293 -6.89 -36.92 13.85
CA LYS A 293 -6.31 -35.69 13.32
C LYS A 293 -6.36 -35.62 11.79
N LEU A 294 -6.42 -36.77 11.12
CA LEU A 294 -6.47 -36.90 9.67
C LEU A 294 -7.90 -37.21 9.19
N PRO A 295 -8.21 -37.20 7.88
CA PRO A 295 -9.54 -37.53 7.37
C PRO A 295 -10.02 -38.95 7.72
N ILE A 296 -11.33 -39.10 7.76
CA ILE A 296 -12.07 -40.37 7.86
C ILE A 296 -13.10 -40.30 6.74
N GLY A 297 -13.00 -41.16 5.72
CA GLY A 297 -13.83 -41.08 4.52
C GLY A 297 -15.26 -41.62 4.72
N ASP A 298 -16.10 -41.51 3.68
CA ASP A 298 -17.50 -41.98 3.70
C ASP A 298 -17.61 -43.46 4.09
N LEU A 299 -16.79 -44.33 3.50
CA LEU A 299 -16.78 -45.77 3.78
C LEU A 299 -16.55 -46.08 5.27
N ALA A 300 -15.57 -45.42 5.88
CA ALA A 300 -15.28 -45.57 7.31
C ALA A 300 -16.40 -44.99 8.18
N THR A 301 -16.95 -43.84 7.78
CA THR A 301 -18.04 -43.15 8.49
C THR A 301 -19.32 -44.00 8.50
N GLN A 302 -19.65 -44.64 7.39
CA GLN A 302 -20.76 -45.59 7.28
C GLN A 302 -20.50 -46.88 8.07
N TYR A 303 -19.32 -47.50 7.92
CA TYR A 303 -18.96 -48.73 8.66
C TYR A 303 -19.07 -48.57 10.17
N PHE A 304 -18.71 -47.39 10.70
CA PHE A 304 -18.89 -47.03 12.11
C PHE A 304 -20.35 -46.70 12.47
N ALA A 305 -21.13 -46.08 11.57
CA ALA A 305 -22.55 -45.85 11.77
C ALA A 305 -23.35 -47.15 11.93
N ASP A 306 -23.06 -48.16 11.10
CA ASP A 306 -23.66 -49.51 11.17
C ASP A 306 -23.34 -50.27 12.47
N ARG A 307 -22.46 -49.72 13.34
CA ARG A 307 -21.93 -50.34 14.57
C ARG A 307 -22.16 -49.51 15.84
N ASP A 308 -22.96 -48.45 15.76
CA ASP A 308 -23.15 -47.47 16.84
C ASP A 308 -21.81 -46.90 17.35
N ILE A 309 -20.87 -46.61 16.44
CA ILE A 309 -19.58 -45.97 16.74
C ILE A 309 -19.62 -44.55 16.17
N PHE A 310 -19.31 -43.55 17.01
CA PHE A 310 -19.15 -42.17 16.56
C PHE A 310 -17.74 -41.94 16.03
N CYS A 311 -17.59 -41.23 14.91
CA CYS A 311 -16.27 -40.84 14.40
C CYS A 311 -16.18 -39.36 13.98
N ALA A 312 -15.02 -38.74 14.23
CA ALA A 312 -14.69 -37.42 13.72
C ALA A 312 -13.25 -37.36 13.22
N GLY A 313 -13.07 -37.12 11.92
CA GLY A 313 -11.77 -36.86 11.30
C GLY A 313 -11.40 -35.38 11.32
N ARG A 314 -10.16 -35.06 10.90
CA ARG A 314 -9.62 -33.69 10.79
C ARG A 314 -9.64 -32.88 12.10
N VAL A 315 -9.59 -33.55 13.26
CA VAL A 315 -9.59 -32.90 14.58
C VAL A 315 -8.30 -32.11 14.80
N GLY A 316 -8.43 -30.86 15.27
CA GLY A 316 -7.29 -29.97 15.47
C GLY A 316 -6.26 -30.53 16.47
N ALA A 317 -4.97 -30.42 16.17
CA ALA A 317 -3.89 -31.02 16.99
C ALA A 317 -3.74 -30.39 18.41
N GLY A 318 -4.36 -29.24 18.67
CA GLY A 318 -4.55 -28.72 20.04
C GLY A 318 -5.70 -29.42 20.76
N ASP A 319 -6.85 -29.55 20.08
CA ASP A 319 -8.05 -30.20 20.64
C ASP A 319 -7.81 -31.69 20.91
N LEU A 320 -7.16 -32.43 20.01
CA LEU A 320 -6.86 -33.84 20.22
C LEU A 320 -5.91 -34.08 21.40
N ARG A 321 -4.95 -33.17 21.64
CA ARG A 321 -4.09 -33.20 22.84
C ARG A 321 -4.88 -32.90 24.11
N ARG A 322 -5.82 -31.93 24.09
CA ARG A 322 -6.72 -31.68 25.22
C ARG A 322 -7.63 -32.88 25.49
N VAL A 323 -8.24 -33.50 24.48
CA VAL A 323 -9.05 -34.72 24.66
C VAL A 323 -8.22 -35.78 25.39
N VAL A 324 -7.01 -36.08 24.91
CA VAL A 324 -6.10 -37.04 25.56
C VAL A 324 -5.83 -36.71 27.04
N GLN A 325 -5.60 -35.43 27.39
CA GLN A 325 -5.43 -35.00 28.79
C GLN A 325 -6.72 -35.03 29.63
N ALA A 326 -7.90 -35.01 29.00
CA ALA A 326 -9.18 -35.16 29.69
C ALA A 326 -9.53 -36.63 29.94
N VAL A 327 -9.46 -37.45 28.89
CA VAL A 327 -9.91 -38.85 28.92
C VAL A 327 -8.82 -39.83 29.40
N GLY A 328 -7.57 -39.39 29.44
CA GLY A 328 -6.42 -40.15 29.94
C GLY A 328 -5.96 -41.32 29.06
N GLY A 329 -6.20 -41.24 27.74
CA GLY A 329 -5.72 -42.20 26.73
C GLY A 329 -4.42 -41.75 26.04
N SER A 330 -4.18 -42.16 24.80
CA SER A 330 -3.02 -41.73 24.00
C SER A 330 -3.36 -41.55 22.51
N ILE A 331 -2.50 -40.84 21.75
CA ILE A 331 -2.65 -40.69 20.29
C ILE A 331 -1.87 -41.82 19.60
N GLN A 332 -2.57 -42.67 18.84
CA GLN A 332 -1.97 -43.80 18.13
C GLN A 332 -1.74 -43.52 16.63
N SER A 333 -0.60 -43.95 16.12
CA SER A 333 -0.18 -43.78 14.71
C SER A 333 -0.30 -45.04 13.86
N THR A 334 -0.76 -46.15 14.44
CA THR A 334 -1.11 -47.41 13.77
C THR A 334 -2.45 -47.92 14.34
N THR A 335 -3.11 -48.83 13.62
CA THR A 335 -4.34 -49.49 14.08
C THR A 335 -4.12 -50.92 14.56
N SER A 336 -2.93 -51.49 14.34
CA SER A 336 -2.54 -52.86 14.74
C SER A 336 -2.39 -53.03 16.24
N ASP A 337 -1.78 -52.06 16.91
CA ASP A 337 -1.20 -52.22 18.25
C ASP A 337 -1.99 -51.48 19.35
N ILE A 338 -3.31 -51.33 19.15
CA ILE A 338 -4.15 -50.54 20.07
C ILE A 338 -4.49 -51.37 21.32
N ALA A 339 -3.65 -51.26 22.35
CA ALA A 339 -3.92 -51.79 23.69
C ALA A 339 -5.00 -50.98 24.45
N ARG A 340 -5.67 -51.62 25.42
CA ARG A 340 -6.73 -50.98 26.24
C ARG A 340 -6.23 -49.76 27.05
N GLU A 341 -4.95 -49.72 27.39
CA GLU A 341 -4.30 -48.58 28.04
C GLU A 341 -4.17 -47.32 27.17
N HIS A 342 -4.36 -47.44 25.84
CA HIS A 342 -4.35 -46.31 24.91
C HIS A 342 -5.73 -45.66 24.76
N LEU A 343 -6.79 -46.36 25.18
CA LEU A 343 -8.16 -45.85 25.20
C LEU A 343 -8.39 -44.96 26.43
N GLY A 344 -8.99 -43.80 26.21
CA GLY A 344 -9.49 -42.95 27.29
C GLY A 344 -10.96 -43.22 27.63
N THR A 345 -11.46 -42.59 28.69
CA THR A 345 -12.88 -42.60 29.07
C THR A 345 -13.33 -41.26 29.66
N CYS A 346 -14.62 -40.94 29.50
CA CYS A 346 -15.31 -39.81 30.13
C CYS A 346 -16.71 -40.26 30.58
N GLY A 347 -17.29 -39.68 31.62
CA GLY A 347 -18.63 -40.08 32.09
C GLY A 347 -19.74 -39.78 31.07
N SER A 348 -19.61 -38.68 30.33
CA SER A 348 -20.58 -38.26 29.30
C SER A 348 -19.91 -37.77 28.02
N PHE A 349 -20.52 -38.12 26.88
CA PHE A 349 -20.25 -37.52 25.58
C PHE A 349 -21.57 -37.07 24.92
N GLU A 350 -21.61 -35.87 24.34
CA GLU A 350 -22.79 -35.35 23.62
C GLU A 350 -22.38 -34.51 22.38
N GLU A 351 -23.00 -34.75 21.21
CA GLU A 351 -22.97 -33.83 20.06
C GLU A 351 -24.12 -32.82 20.17
N LYS A 352 -23.87 -31.66 20.79
CA LYS A 352 -24.90 -30.65 21.11
C LYS A 352 -24.84 -29.46 20.17
N GLN A 353 -25.99 -28.86 19.83
CA GLN A 353 -26.04 -27.65 19.00
C GLN A 353 -25.95 -26.37 19.86
N ILE A 354 -25.00 -25.48 19.54
CA ILE A 354 -24.73 -24.22 20.24
C ILE A 354 -24.51 -23.12 19.19
N GLY A 355 -25.29 -22.02 19.27
CA GLY A 355 -25.21 -20.91 18.30
C GLY A 355 -25.54 -21.28 16.84
N GLY A 356 -26.19 -22.42 16.61
CA GLY A 356 -26.48 -22.97 15.28
C GLY A 356 -25.46 -23.99 14.79
N GLU A 357 -24.24 -24.01 15.34
CA GLU A 357 -23.22 -25.01 15.03
C GLU A 357 -23.29 -26.20 15.99
N ARG A 358 -22.75 -27.37 15.61
CA ARG A 358 -22.69 -28.53 16.51
C ARG A 358 -21.30 -28.70 17.12
N TYR A 359 -21.26 -29.02 18.40
CA TYR A 359 -20.07 -29.20 19.21
C TYR A 359 -20.08 -30.56 19.89
N ASN A 360 -18.94 -31.25 19.82
CA ASN A 360 -18.71 -32.50 20.54
C ASN A 360 -18.23 -32.14 21.95
N LEU A 361 -18.98 -32.54 22.96
CA LEU A 361 -18.74 -32.28 24.38
C LEU A 361 -18.24 -33.53 25.07
N PHE A 362 -17.16 -33.42 25.85
CA PHE A 362 -16.62 -34.46 26.72
C PHE A 362 -16.70 -33.94 28.16
N GLU A 363 -17.59 -34.54 28.95
CA GLU A 363 -17.90 -34.10 30.33
C GLU A 363 -17.71 -35.25 31.33
N GLU A 364 -17.68 -34.91 32.62
CA GLU A 364 -17.47 -35.87 33.72
C GLU A 364 -16.17 -36.69 33.54
N CYS A 365 -15.09 -36.03 33.11
CA CYS A 365 -13.77 -36.61 32.88
C CYS A 365 -12.97 -36.70 34.21
N PRO A 366 -12.78 -37.89 34.83
CA PRO A 366 -12.20 -38.00 36.17
C PRO A 366 -10.70 -37.69 36.26
N LYS A 367 -10.02 -37.58 35.10
CA LYS A 367 -8.59 -37.23 34.99
C LYS A 367 -8.37 -35.82 34.41
N ALA A 368 -9.42 -35.02 34.18
CA ALA A 368 -9.31 -33.77 33.44
C ALA A 368 -8.45 -32.71 34.15
N LYS A 369 -7.25 -32.51 33.61
CA LYS A 369 -6.36 -31.36 33.87
C LYS A 369 -6.57 -30.25 32.82
N THR A 370 -7.78 -30.14 32.28
CA THR A 370 -8.11 -29.34 31.10
C THR A 370 -9.60 -28.99 31.11
N CYS A 371 -9.93 -27.79 30.65
CA CYS A 371 -11.30 -27.30 30.53
C CYS A 371 -11.50 -26.60 29.18
N THR A 372 -12.76 -26.34 28.81
CA THR A 372 -13.08 -25.53 27.63
C THR A 372 -14.07 -24.42 27.95
N LEU A 373 -13.68 -23.18 27.64
CA LEU A 373 -14.50 -21.98 27.65
C LEU A 373 -15.19 -21.86 26.29
N VAL A 374 -16.51 -21.98 26.27
CA VAL A 374 -17.37 -21.70 25.11
C VAL A 374 -17.89 -20.28 25.23
N LEU A 375 -17.37 -19.37 24.41
CA LEU A 375 -17.68 -17.94 24.46
C LEU A 375 -18.77 -17.58 23.44
N ARG A 376 -19.74 -16.79 23.90
CA ARG A 376 -20.92 -16.35 23.14
C ARG A 376 -20.98 -14.83 23.05
N GLY A 377 -21.53 -14.31 21.96
CA GLY A 377 -21.71 -12.87 21.77
C GLY A 377 -22.31 -12.50 20.41
N GLY A 378 -22.89 -11.31 20.31
CA GLY A 378 -23.63 -10.87 19.11
C GLY A 378 -22.77 -10.58 17.88
N ALA A 379 -21.48 -10.30 18.04
CA ALA A 379 -20.53 -10.00 16.96
C ALA A 379 -19.17 -10.66 17.22
N GLU A 380 -18.52 -11.13 16.17
CA GLU A 380 -17.26 -11.89 16.28
C GLU A 380 -16.14 -11.07 16.93
N GLN A 381 -15.96 -9.81 16.50
CA GLN A 381 -14.95 -8.89 17.04
C GLN A 381 -15.12 -8.68 18.55
N PHE A 382 -16.36 -8.70 19.05
CA PHE A 382 -16.63 -8.63 20.48
C PHE A 382 -16.17 -9.90 21.19
N ILE A 383 -16.49 -11.08 20.65
CA ILE A 383 -16.04 -12.37 21.21
C ILE A 383 -14.52 -12.48 21.21
N GLU A 384 -13.82 -11.91 20.22
CA GLU A 384 -12.36 -11.85 20.21
C GLU A 384 -11.78 -10.95 21.31
N GLU A 385 -12.46 -9.86 21.68
CA GLU A 385 -12.07 -9.04 22.85
C GLU A 385 -12.41 -9.76 24.16
N VAL A 386 -13.50 -10.54 24.23
CA VAL A 386 -13.78 -11.42 25.39
C VAL A 386 -12.67 -12.47 25.54
N GLU A 387 -12.28 -13.16 24.47
CA GLU A 387 -11.21 -14.17 24.48
C GLU A 387 -9.89 -13.61 25.04
N ARG A 388 -9.46 -12.43 24.57
CA ARG A 388 -8.27 -11.73 25.09
C ARG A 388 -8.46 -11.27 26.54
N SER A 389 -9.57 -10.61 26.86
CA SER A 389 -9.89 -10.15 28.22
C SER A 389 -9.85 -11.28 29.26
N LEU A 390 -10.27 -12.49 28.87
CA LEU A 390 -10.22 -13.69 29.71
C LEU A 390 -8.82 -14.33 29.74
N HIS A 391 -8.06 -14.32 28.64
CA HIS A 391 -6.67 -14.81 28.64
C HIS A 391 -5.79 -14.03 29.63
N ASP A 392 -5.89 -12.71 29.61
CA ASP A 392 -5.18 -11.82 30.55
C ASP A 392 -5.58 -12.13 32.01
N ALA A 393 -6.87 -12.30 32.27
CA ALA A 393 -7.38 -12.63 33.60
C ALA A 393 -6.95 -14.04 34.05
N ILE A 394 -6.89 -15.01 33.13
CA ILE A 394 -6.34 -16.36 33.36
C ILE A 394 -4.86 -16.25 33.74
N MET A 395 -4.07 -15.44 33.03
CA MET A 395 -2.66 -15.20 33.33
C MET A 395 -2.48 -14.56 34.71
N VAL A 396 -3.23 -13.50 35.04
CA VAL A 396 -3.22 -12.85 36.35
C VAL A 396 -3.56 -13.84 37.47
N VAL A 397 -4.60 -14.66 37.30
CA VAL A 397 -4.97 -15.70 38.28
C VAL A 397 -3.90 -16.80 38.36
N LYS A 398 -3.34 -17.26 37.25
CA LYS A 398 -2.23 -18.23 37.18
C LYS A 398 -0.98 -17.74 37.93
N ARG A 399 -0.62 -16.46 37.82
CA ARG A 399 0.50 -15.85 38.58
C ARG A 399 0.16 -15.68 40.06
N ALA A 400 -1.09 -15.30 40.39
CA ALA A 400 -1.58 -15.26 41.77
C ALA A 400 -1.56 -16.63 42.45
N VAL A 401 -1.99 -17.70 41.76
CA VAL A 401 -1.97 -19.08 42.26
C VAL A 401 -0.54 -19.54 42.58
N LYS A 402 0.46 -19.18 41.77
CA LYS A 402 1.86 -19.53 42.04
C LYS A 402 2.41 -18.76 43.25
N ASN A 403 2.32 -17.43 43.28
CA ASN A 403 3.07 -16.61 44.25
C ASN A 403 2.31 -16.18 45.51
N GLY A 404 0.98 -15.99 45.48
CA GLY A 404 0.19 -15.50 46.63
C GLY A 404 0.46 -14.05 47.09
N ASP A 405 1.40 -13.34 46.47
CA ASP A 405 1.77 -11.95 46.78
C ASP A 405 0.91 -10.93 46.02
N VAL A 406 0.20 -10.06 46.74
CA VAL A 406 -0.64 -8.98 46.17
C VAL A 406 -0.30 -7.59 46.72
N VAL A 407 -0.68 -6.58 45.93
CA VAL A 407 -0.58 -5.15 46.25
C VAL A 407 -1.86 -4.41 45.77
N ALA A 408 -2.15 -3.24 46.33
CA ALA A 408 -3.27 -2.41 45.86
C ALA A 408 -2.98 -1.81 44.48
N GLY A 409 -3.97 -1.85 43.60
CA GLY A 409 -3.91 -1.34 42.25
C GLY A 409 -4.29 0.14 42.10
N GLY A 410 -4.51 0.56 40.85
CA GLY A 410 -5.06 1.89 40.53
C GLY A 410 -4.14 3.07 40.90
N GLY A 411 -2.83 2.89 40.70
CA GLY A 411 -1.81 3.92 40.94
C GLY A 411 -1.33 4.06 42.39
N ALA A 412 -1.85 3.26 43.34
CA ALA A 412 -1.50 3.37 44.76
C ALA A 412 -0.01 3.07 45.02
N ILE A 413 0.50 1.95 44.46
CA ILE A 413 1.91 1.55 44.56
C ILE A 413 2.83 2.59 43.92
N GLU A 414 2.49 3.05 42.72
CA GLU A 414 3.25 4.06 41.99
C GLU A 414 3.41 5.36 42.81
N MET A 415 2.43 5.70 43.65
CA MET A 415 2.50 6.83 44.58
C MET A 415 3.39 6.56 45.82
N ASP A 416 3.31 5.42 46.51
CA ASP A 416 4.21 5.11 47.66
C ASP A 416 5.68 5.06 47.19
N LEU A 417 5.92 4.45 46.04
CA LEU A 417 7.24 4.41 45.39
C LEU A 417 7.73 5.82 45.02
N SER A 418 6.85 6.69 44.50
CA SER A 418 7.23 8.09 44.21
C SER A 418 7.63 8.85 45.48
N ALA A 419 6.95 8.62 46.60
CA ALA A 419 7.24 9.27 47.88
C ALA A 419 8.57 8.73 48.47
N HIS A 420 8.73 7.41 48.50
CA HIS A 420 9.92 6.74 49.01
C HIS A 420 11.19 7.14 48.24
N ILE A 421 11.14 7.12 46.91
CA ILE A 421 12.30 7.50 46.07
C ILE A 421 12.63 8.98 46.23
N ARG A 422 11.65 9.88 46.40
CA ARG A 422 11.92 11.31 46.70
C ARG A 422 12.59 11.50 48.06
N GLN A 423 12.11 10.81 49.10
CA GLN A 423 12.74 10.84 50.43
C GLN A 423 14.19 10.35 50.37
N HIS A 424 14.45 9.25 49.67
CA HIS A 424 15.81 8.74 49.48
C HIS A 424 16.68 9.65 48.59
N ALA A 425 16.12 10.28 47.56
CA ALA A 425 16.87 11.21 46.70
C ALA A 425 17.42 12.42 47.50
N LEU A 426 16.72 12.90 48.53
CA LEU A 426 17.20 13.96 49.41
C LEU A 426 18.47 13.60 50.20
N THR A 427 18.79 12.31 50.39
CA THR A 427 20.01 11.87 51.08
C THR A 427 21.23 11.76 50.15
N ILE A 428 21.03 11.84 48.83
CA ILE A 428 22.08 11.65 47.82
C ILE A 428 22.50 13.03 47.26
N PRO A 429 23.77 13.45 47.37
CA PRO A 429 24.21 14.72 46.82
C PRO A 429 24.47 14.67 45.30
N GLY A 430 24.28 15.81 44.64
CA GLY A 430 24.69 16.04 43.24
C GLY A 430 23.70 15.52 42.19
N LYS A 431 24.16 15.33 40.94
CA LYS A 431 23.29 15.10 39.77
C LYS A 431 22.32 13.91 39.90
N LEU A 432 22.68 12.88 40.68
CA LEU A 432 21.82 11.71 40.92
C LEU A 432 20.52 12.08 41.66
N GLN A 433 20.54 13.09 42.54
CA GLN A 433 19.35 13.61 43.24
C GLN A 433 18.24 14.01 42.26
N LEU A 434 18.62 14.77 41.22
CA LEU A 434 17.69 15.28 40.21
C LEU A 434 17.14 14.13 39.35
N ILE A 435 18.01 13.19 38.94
CA ILE A 435 17.63 12.02 38.13
C ILE A 435 16.68 11.09 38.90
N MET A 436 16.91 10.86 40.19
CA MET A 436 16.02 10.04 41.03
C MET A 436 14.70 10.77 41.33
N THR A 437 14.72 12.08 41.51
CA THR A 437 13.51 12.90 41.63
C THR A 437 12.67 12.86 40.34
N ALA A 438 13.34 12.89 39.17
CA ALA A 438 12.70 12.72 37.87
C ALA A 438 12.10 11.32 37.67
N PHE A 439 12.81 10.25 38.06
CA PHE A 439 12.27 8.88 38.08
C PHE A 439 11.01 8.79 38.95
N ALA A 440 11.06 9.36 40.17
CA ALA A 440 9.91 9.41 41.07
C ALA A 440 8.75 10.30 40.54
N LYS A 441 9.02 11.27 39.67
CA LYS A 441 7.99 12.05 38.97
C LYS A 441 7.39 11.28 37.79
N ALA A 442 8.19 10.44 37.12
CA ALA A 442 7.72 9.59 36.04
C ALA A 442 6.69 8.55 36.49
N LEU A 443 6.87 7.95 37.68
CA LEU A 443 5.92 6.99 38.25
C LEU A 443 4.48 7.55 38.38
N GLU A 444 4.32 8.85 38.63
CA GLU A 444 3.01 9.51 38.73
C GLU A 444 2.18 9.48 37.42
N ILE A 445 2.75 9.05 36.28
CA ILE A 445 2.00 8.98 35.01
C ILE A 445 0.85 7.99 35.05
N ILE A 446 0.98 6.88 35.79
CA ILE A 446 -0.07 5.86 35.90
C ILE A 446 -1.32 6.43 36.58
N PRO A 447 -1.28 6.96 37.83
CA PRO A 447 -2.44 7.61 38.43
C PRO A 447 -2.90 8.85 37.64
N ARG A 448 -2.00 9.63 37.00
CA ARG A 448 -2.38 10.77 36.16
C ARG A 448 -3.28 10.35 34.99
N GLN A 449 -2.80 9.39 34.19
CA GLN A 449 -3.49 8.93 32.99
C GLN A 449 -4.80 8.22 33.31
N ILE A 450 -4.89 7.50 34.44
CA ILE A 450 -6.14 6.92 34.93
C ILE A 450 -7.17 8.01 35.21
N CYS A 451 -6.77 9.14 35.80
CA CYS A 451 -7.66 10.29 36.02
C CYS A 451 -8.06 10.97 34.69
N ASP A 452 -7.09 11.22 33.81
CA ASP A 452 -7.32 11.87 32.51
C ASP A 452 -8.30 11.06 31.65
N ASN A 453 -8.12 9.74 31.58
CA ASN A 453 -9.01 8.82 30.84
C ASN A 453 -10.38 8.66 31.52
N ALA A 454 -10.47 8.83 32.85
CA ALA A 454 -11.73 8.82 33.59
C ALA A 454 -12.53 10.14 33.46
N GLY A 455 -11.93 11.20 32.90
CA GLY A 455 -12.52 12.54 32.84
C GLY A 455 -12.45 13.33 34.16
N LEU A 456 -11.51 12.98 35.05
CA LEU A 456 -11.30 13.60 36.35
C LEU A 456 -10.13 14.61 36.30
N ASP A 457 -10.12 15.63 37.15
CA ASP A 457 -8.95 16.51 37.28
C ASP A 457 -7.78 15.76 37.94
N SER A 458 -6.84 15.33 37.10
CA SER A 458 -5.61 14.67 37.52
C SER A 458 -4.69 15.56 38.36
N THR A 459 -4.85 16.89 38.33
CA THR A 459 -4.07 17.83 39.15
C THR A 459 -4.51 17.78 40.62
N ASP A 460 -5.80 17.97 40.89
CA ASP A 460 -6.38 17.85 42.23
C ASP A 460 -6.20 16.44 42.81
N ILE A 461 -6.50 15.40 42.03
CA ILE A 461 -6.36 14.01 42.51
C ILE A 461 -4.91 13.65 42.84
N LEU A 462 -3.92 14.01 42.00
CA LEU A 462 -2.51 13.78 42.36
C LEU A 462 -2.10 14.55 43.61
N ASN A 463 -2.59 15.76 43.83
CA ASN A 463 -2.29 16.52 45.05
C ASN A 463 -2.92 15.89 46.29
N LYS A 464 -4.17 15.43 46.21
CA LYS A 464 -4.83 14.63 47.25
C LYS A 464 -4.05 13.34 47.56
N LEU A 465 -3.64 12.59 46.53
CA LEU A 465 -2.85 11.35 46.69
C LEU A 465 -1.51 11.64 47.38
N ARG A 466 -0.74 12.64 46.89
CA ARG A 466 0.53 13.06 47.51
C ARG A 466 0.34 13.40 48.99
N MET A 467 -0.74 14.08 49.36
CA MET A 467 -1.05 14.41 50.76
C MET A 467 -1.30 13.14 51.61
N GLN A 468 -2.07 12.17 51.13
CA GLN A 468 -2.38 10.95 51.90
C GLN A 468 -1.16 10.03 52.04
N HIS A 469 -0.37 9.88 50.97
CA HIS A 469 0.90 9.17 51.00
C HIS A 469 1.93 9.85 51.92
N ALA A 470 1.98 11.18 51.95
CA ALA A 470 2.82 11.92 52.90
C ALA A 470 2.40 11.76 54.38
N LYS A 471 1.15 11.36 54.65
CA LYS A 471 0.68 10.94 55.99
C LYS A 471 0.98 9.46 56.28
N GLY A 472 1.62 8.73 55.36
CA GLY A 472 1.94 7.30 55.50
C GLY A 472 0.86 6.33 55.01
N GLN A 473 -0.20 6.79 54.34
CA GLN A 473 -1.27 5.92 53.83
C GLN A 473 -0.87 5.30 52.48
N LYS A 474 -0.23 4.12 52.52
CA LYS A 474 0.41 3.46 51.36
C LYS A 474 -0.56 2.95 50.27
N TRP A 475 -1.79 2.59 50.64
CA TRP A 475 -2.73 1.93 49.74
C TRP A 475 -3.74 2.88 49.06
N PHE A 476 -3.59 4.19 49.28
CA PHE A 476 -4.46 5.19 48.69
C PHE A 476 -4.19 5.34 47.20
N GLY A 477 -5.21 5.08 46.37
CA GLY A 477 -5.15 5.13 44.91
C GLY A 477 -6.30 5.94 44.31
N VAL A 478 -6.33 6.00 42.98
CA VAL A 478 -7.40 6.70 42.25
C VAL A 478 -8.71 5.93 42.41
N ASP A 479 -9.78 6.65 42.75
CA ASP A 479 -11.15 6.17 42.57
C ASP A 479 -11.76 6.82 41.33
N VAL A 480 -12.27 5.99 40.42
CA VAL A 480 -12.87 6.43 39.15
C VAL A 480 -14.40 6.58 39.27
N ASP A 481 -15.02 5.96 40.27
CA ASP A 481 -16.47 5.98 40.50
C ASP A 481 -16.85 6.80 41.75
N GLY A 482 -15.92 6.98 42.70
CA GLY A 482 -16.13 7.71 43.95
C GLY A 482 -15.99 9.23 43.87
N VAL A 483 -16.88 9.95 44.56
CA VAL A 483 -17.00 11.43 44.58
C VAL A 483 -15.72 12.14 45.04
N SER A 484 -14.86 11.48 45.82
CA SER A 484 -13.58 12.03 46.29
C SER A 484 -12.46 12.03 45.22
N GLY A 485 -12.56 11.16 44.21
CA GLY A 485 -11.50 10.80 43.26
C GLY A 485 -10.38 9.94 43.87
N VAL A 486 -10.43 9.64 45.17
CA VAL A 486 -9.36 8.96 45.94
C VAL A 486 -9.97 8.09 47.04
N ARG A 487 -9.46 6.86 47.19
CA ARG A 487 -9.81 5.92 48.28
C ARG A 487 -8.64 5.01 48.64
N ASP A 488 -8.79 4.23 49.71
CA ASP A 488 -7.93 3.06 49.93
C ASP A 488 -8.33 1.94 48.95
N ASN A 489 -7.41 1.54 48.07
CA ASN A 489 -7.68 0.53 47.06
C ASN A 489 -7.48 -0.91 47.57
N MET A 490 -6.86 -1.10 48.75
CA MET A 490 -6.74 -2.42 49.36
C MET A 490 -8.04 -2.83 50.04
N ASP A 491 -8.68 -1.90 50.77
CA ASP A 491 -10.02 -2.08 51.35
C ASP A 491 -11.11 -2.19 50.27
N ALA A 492 -10.97 -1.44 49.17
CA ALA A 492 -11.87 -1.54 48.01
C ALA A 492 -11.61 -2.76 47.11
N PHE A 493 -10.74 -3.69 47.55
CA PHE A 493 -10.44 -4.96 46.87
C PHE A 493 -9.91 -4.86 45.43
N VAL A 494 -9.28 -3.74 45.07
CA VAL A 494 -8.58 -3.54 43.80
C VAL A 494 -7.17 -4.10 43.95
N TRP A 495 -7.01 -5.42 43.73
CA TRP A 495 -5.79 -6.17 44.05
C TRP A 495 -5.07 -6.66 42.79
N GLU A 496 -3.80 -6.27 42.65
CA GLU A 496 -2.89 -6.69 41.57
C GLU A 496 -1.79 -7.61 42.14
N PRO A 497 -1.44 -8.74 41.50
CA PRO A 497 -0.26 -9.52 41.87
C PRO A 497 1.04 -8.70 41.83
N ALA A 498 1.88 -8.80 42.87
CA ALA A 498 3.08 -7.98 43.03
C ALA A 498 4.08 -8.12 41.85
N VAL A 499 4.07 -9.29 41.18
CA VAL A 499 4.88 -9.57 39.97
C VAL A 499 4.61 -8.57 38.84
N ILE A 500 3.36 -8.12 38.65
CA ILE A 500 3.03 -7.12 37.62
C ILE A 500 3.87 -5.86 37.80
N LYS A 501 3.91 -5.32 39.03
CA LYS A 501 4.65 -4.07 39.35
C LYS A 501 6.17 -4.28 39.31
N LEU A 502 6.66 -5.42 39.79
CA LEU A 502 8.10 -5.75 39.79
C LEU A 502 8.65 -5.81 38.36
N ASN A 503 8.02 -6.63 37.49
CA ASN A 503 8.44 -6.78 36.10
C ASN A 503 8.23 -5.48 35.32
N ALA A 504 7.11 -4.78 35.53
CA ALA A 504 6.83 -3.51 34.85
C ALA A 504 7.88 -2.43 35.12
N ILE A 505 8.31 -2.25 36.38
CA ILE A 505 9.31 -1.22 36.73
C ILE A 505 10.71 -1.63 36.27
N SER A 506 11.07 -2.92 36.37
CA SER A 506 12.34 -3.44 35.85
C SER A 506 12.45 -3.23 34.34
N SER A 507 11.49 -3.74 33.58
CA SER A 507 11.44 -3.66 32.12
C SER A 507 11.34 -2.22 31.62
N ALA A 508 10.56 -1.34 32.27
CA ALA A 508 10.48 0.07 31.89
C ALA A 508 11.80 0.84 32.14
N ALA A 509 12.50 0.55 33.24
CA ALA A 509 13.80 1.14 33.52
C ALA A 509 14.89 0.63 32.57
N GLU A 510 14.87 -0.66 32.22
CA GLU A 510 15.78 -1.25 31.24
C GLU A 510 15.53 -0.73 29.83
N ALA A 511 14.26 -0.59 29.42
CA ALA A 511 13.84 0.05 28.17
C ALA A 511 14.45 1.44 27.99
N ALA A 512 14.26 2.30 29.01
CA ALA A 512 14.77 3.66 28.99
C ALA A 512 16.31 3.66 28.97
N CYS A 513 16.98 2.76 29.70
CA CYS A 513 18.43 2.63 29.64
C CYS A 513 18.95 2.15 28.28
N LEU A 514 18.27 1.19 27.63
CA LEU A 514 18.64 0.70 26.30
C LEU A 514 18.57 1.84 25.28
N ILE A 515 17.45 2.56 25.24
CA ILE A 515 17.25 3.70 24.33
C ILE A 515 18.27 4.82 24.59
N LEU A 516 18.65 5.06 25.85
CA LEU A 516 19.69 6.04 26.23
C LEU A 516 21.13 5.57 26.00
N SER A 517 21.35 4.31 25.65
CA SER A 517 22.66 3.78 25.29
C SER A 517 22.97 3.85 23.78
N VAL A 518 22.00 4.31 22.97
CA VAL A 518 22.12 4.40 21.50
C VAL A 518 22.20 5.88 21.08
N ASP A 519 23.42 6.39 20.98
CA ASP A 519 23.74 7.75 20.53
C ASP A 519 23.98 7.86 19.01
N GLU A 520 24.24 6.75 18.31
CA GLU A 520 24.25 6.67 16.85
C GLU A 520 23.24 5.63 16.33
N THR A 521 22.57 5.93 15.22
CA THR A 521 21.79 4.95 14.46
C THR A 521 22.21 4.96 12.99
N VAL A 522 22.73 3.83 12.50
CA VAL A 522 23.16 3.63 11.11
C VAL A 522 22.13 2.77 10.37
N ARG A 523 21.48 3.33 9.33
CA ARG A 523 20.54 2.57 8.48
C ARG A 523 21.16 2.26 7.12
N ASN A 524 21.75 1.07 7.02
CA ASN A 524 22.22 0.52 5.75
C ASN A 524 21.02 0.27 4.81
N PRO A 525 20.97 0.86 3.59
CA PRO A 525 20.01 0.46 2.58
C PRO A 525 20.34 -0.96 2.13
N GLN A 526 19.30 -1.80 1.95
CA GLN A 526 19.48 -3.14 1.40
C GLN A 526 20.31 -3.06 0.11
N SER A 527 21.38 -3.85 0.03
CA SER A 527 22.01 -4.13 -1.25
C SER A 527 20.99 -4.78 -2.15
N GLU A 528 20.76 -4.20 -3.33
CA GLU A 528 20.11 -4.91 -4.42
C GLU A 528 20.87 -6.24 -4.59
N GLN A 529 20.18 -7.36 -4.35
CA GLN A 529 20.83 -8.65 -4.46
C GLN A 529 21.22 -8.83 -5.93
N PRO A 530 22.47 -9.25 -6.23
CA PRO A 530 22.87 -9.52 -7.61
C PRO A 530 21.91 -10.56 -8.18
N ASN A 531 21.19 -10.15 -9.23
CA ASN A 531 20.05 -10.89 -9.77
C ASN A 531 20.48 -12.33 -10.05
N PRO A 532 19.87 -13.37 -9.43
CA PRO A 532 20.33 -14.74 -9.60
C PRO A 532 20.21 -15.11 -11.08
N GLY A 533 21.37 -15.37 -11.70
CA GLY A 533 21.46 -15.63 -13.14
C GLY A 533 20.52 -16.74 -13.61
N PRO A 534 20.10 -16.73 -14.89
CA PRO A 534 19.08 -17.62 -15.41
C PRO A 534 19.37 -19.07 -15.02
N LYS A 535 18.43 -19.69 -14.30
CA LYS A 535 18.56 -21.07 -13.81
C LYS A 535 18.85 -21.99 -15.00
N ALA A 536 19.97 -22.72 -14.93
CA ALA A 536 20.31 -23.73 -15.90
C ALA A 536 19.16 -24.77 -16.03
N PRO A 537 18.91 -25.30 -17.24
CA PRO A 537 17.77 -26.20 -17.47
C PRO A 537 17.86 -27.48 -16.61
N PRO A 538 16.74 -28.05 -16.14
CA PRO A 538 16.77 -29.24 -15.30
C PRO A 538 17.29 -30.45 -16.09
N GLY A 539 18.47 -30.98 -15.72
CA GLY A 539 19.02 -32.18 -16.34
C GLY A 539 20.48 -32.53 -16.01
N THR A 540 21.29 -31.56 -15.56
CA THR A 540 22.74 -31.77 -15.38
C THR A 540 23.21 -31.95 -13.92
N ALA A 541 22.29 -32.00 -12.96
CA ALA A 541 22.61 -32.09 -11.53
C ALA A 541 22.97 -33.51 -11.01
N GLN A 542 23.13 -34.51 -11.89
CA GLN A 542 23.16 -35.93 -11.48
C GLN A 542 24.31 -36.75 -12.10
N ARG A 543 25.55 -36.22 -12.12
CA ARG A 543 26.74 -37.00 -12.52
C ARG A 543 28.06 -36.72 -11.78
N ALA A 544 28.05 -35.94 -10.71
CA ALA A 544 29.27 -35.44 -10.04
C ALA A 544 29.47 -35.91 -8.58
N LEU A 545 28.77 -36.96 -8.12
CA LEU A 545 28.84 -37.44 -6.73
C LEU A 545 29.05 -38.96 -6.62
N ARG A 546 30.23 -39.44 -7.03
CA ARG A 546 30.71 -40.81 -6.69
C ARG A 546 32.23 -40.94 -6.81
N GLY A 547 32.94 -40.92 -5.67
CA GLY A 547 34.31 -41.46 -5.59
C GLY A 547 35.30 -40.73 -4.68
N ARG A 548 35.62 -41.37 -3.53
CA ARG A 548 36.84 -41.22 -2.69
C ARG A 548 37.13 -39.81 -2.09
N GLY A 549 37.48 -39.64 -0.81
CA GLY A 549 37.58 -40.59 0.30
C GLY A 549 39.01 -41.06 0.64
N ARG A 550 39.87 -40.15 1.12
CA ARG A 550 41.00 -40.41 2.07
C ARG A 550 41.75 -39.11 2.40
N GLY A 551 42.44 -39.08 3.55
CA GLY A 551 43.62 -38.24 3.78
C GLY A 551 43.42 -36.91 4.53
N MET A 552 43.46 -36.95 5.86
CA MET A 552 43.75 -35.79 6.70
C MET A 552 45.15 -35.96 7.32
N PRO A 553 45.96 -34.88 7.41
CA PRO A 553 46.83 -34.68 8.56
C PRO A 553 46.52 -33.36 9.29
N ARG A 554 47.07 -33.22 10.51
CA ARG A 554 46.86 -32.10 11.45
C ARG A 554 48.11 -31.21 11.60
N ARG A 555 47.92 -30.07 12.28
CA ARG A 555 48.90 -29.07 12.76
C ARG A 555 49.29 -28.01 11.71
N GLY A 556 49.50 -26.76 12.09
CA GLY A 556 49.39 -26.18 13.45
C GLY A 556 49.47 -24.65 13.46
N ASP A 557 49.31 -24.07 14.65
CA ASP A 557 49.28 -22.62 14.88
C ASP A 557 50.63 -21.93 14.62
N ILE A 558 50.59 -20.65 14.21
CA ILE A 558 51.51 -19.60 14.69
C ILE A 558 50.93 -18.20 14.37
N LYS A 559 51.40 -17.18 15.07
CA LYS A 559 50.79 -15.84 15.16
C LYS A 559 51.49 -14.79 14.29
N LEU A 560 50.70 -13.80 13.88
CA LEU A 560 50.99 -12.35 13.82
C LEU A 560 52.24 -11.82 13.05
N ARG A 561 51.89 -10.91 12.13
CA ARG A 561 52.48 -9.57 11.88
C ARG A 561 53.64 -9.39 10.89
N ASP A 562 53.62 -8.13 10.40
CA ASP A 562 54.64 -7.31 9.74
C ASP A 562 55.13 -7.72 8.34
N GLY A 563 55.08 -6.75 7.41
CA GLY A 563 55.77 -6.78 6.12
C GLY A 563 57.18 -6.18 6.22
N PRO A 564 58.01 -6.20 5.15
CA PRO A 564 57.70 -5.36 3.98
C PRO A 564 58.15 -5.93 2.60
N PHE A 565 57.95 -5.11 1.55
CA PHE A 565 58.59 -5.08 0.22
C PHE A 565 59.44 -6.28 -0.30
N CYS A 566 58.86 -6.97 -1.30
CA CYS A 566 59.36 -7.11 -2.69
C CYS A 566 60.80 -7.60 -3.01
N SER A 567 60.89 -8.63 -3.86
CA SER A 567 62.02 -8.83 -4.78
C SER A 567 61.68 -9.66 -6.03
N ALA A 568 62.21 -9.24 -7.20
CA ALA A 568 62.65 -10.04 -8.37
C ALA A 568 61.66 -11.01 -9.09
N CYS A 569 61.73 -11.30 -10.40
CA CYS A 569 62.40 -10.75 -11.63
C CYS A 569 61.61 -11.37 -12.82
N SER A 570 61.60 -10.93 -14.10
CA SER A 570 62.41 -10.05 -14.97
C SER A 570 61.45 -9.46 -16.04
N LEU A 571 61.49 -8.21 -16.55
CA LEU A 571 62.53 -7.41 -17.26
C LEU A 571 63.00 -8.11 -18.57
N ILE A 572 63.11 -7.47 -19.75
CA ILE A 572 63.06 -6.06 -20.26
C ILE A 572 62.50 -6.13 -21.73
N MET A 573 62.00 -5.13 -22.50
CA MET A 573 62.17 -3.66 -22.71
C MET A 573 60.76 -3.02 -23.04
N THR A 574 60.40 -1.77 -23.38
CA THR A 574 60.95 -0.52 -24.04
C THR A 574 61.15 -0.65 -25.58
N THR A 575 60.69 0.23 -26.49
CA THR A 575 61.01 1.67 -26.78
C THR A 575 60.08 2.13 -27.96
N VAL A 576 59.13 3.09 -27.87
CA VAL A 576 59.20 4.60 -27.91
C VAL A 576 59.04 5.26 -29.32
N LEU A 577 58.15 6.28 -29.41
CA LEU A 577 57.91 7.33 -30.44
C LEU A 577 57.18 7.08 -31.80
N LEU A 578 56.24 8.01 -32.08
CA LEU A 578 55.85 8.68 -33.35
C LEU A 578 55.58 7.92 -34.69
N GLY A 579 54.36 8.13 -35.24
CA GLY A 579 54.22 8.83 -36.53
C GLY A 579 53.78 8.07 -37.81
N LYS A 580 52.63 8.50 -38.38
CA LYS A 580 52.19 8.53 -39.81
C LYS A 580 52.42 7.33 -40.78
N ARG A 581 51.30 6.94 -41.42
CA ARG A 581 51.07 6.39 -42.79
C ARG A 581 52.24 6.38 -43.80
N THR A 582 52.34 5.31 -44.61
CA THR A 582 52.03 5.19 -46.07
C THR A 582 52.06 3.67 -46.47
N VAL A 583 51.47 3.08 -47.54
CA VAL A 583 51.05 3.49 -48.93
C VAL A 583 52.24 3.51 -49.92
N ASP A 584 52.28 2.85 -51.10
CA ASP A 584 51.42 1.88 -51.84
C ASP A 584 52.33 0.99 -52.77
N ASP A 585 51.79 0.44 -53.89
CA ASP A 585 52.44 -0.06 -55.13
C ASP A 585 53.05 -1.51 -55.15
N GLU A 586 53.08 -2.30 -56.26
CA GLU A 586 52.15 -2.54 -57.40
C GLU A 586 52.56 -3.83 -58.21
N LEU A 587 51.68 -4.39 -59.08
CA LEU A 587 51.90 -5.34 -60.23
C LEU A 587 52.44 -6.78 -59.93
N GLU A 588 52.25 -7.88 -60.69
CA GLU A 588 51.32 -8.45 -61.73
C GLU A 588 51.68 -9.99 -61.87
N LYS A 589 51.15 -10.96 -62.65
CA LYS A 589 50.12 -11.23 -63.72
C LYS A 589 49.91 -12.80 -63.76
N ASP A 590 49.10 -13.54 -64.53
CA ASP A 590 47.96 -13.39 -65.49
C ASP A 590 47.25 -14.79 -65.66
N ASP A 591 46.35 -14.93 -66.65
CA ASP A 591 45.89 -16.16 -67.37
C ASP A 591 44.95 -17.22 -66.70
N ARG A 592 43.63 -17.01 -66.90
CA ARG A 592 42.58 -17.95 -67.43
C ARG A 592 42.10 -19.22 -66.68
N ILE A 593 40.82 -19.66 -66.72
CA ILE A 593 39.43 -19.06 -66.65
C ILE A 593 38.46 -20.19 -66.11
N PRO A 594 37.11 -20.04 -66.05
CA PRO A 594 36.27 -19.52 -64.95
C PRO A 594 35.53 -20.59 -64.09
N THR A 595 35.08 -20.24 -62.87
CA THR A 595 33.63 -20.20 -62.52
C THR A 595 33.34 -19.70 -61.08
N SER A 596 32.13 -19.15 -60.90
CA SER A 596 31.35 -18.98 -59.65
C SER A 596 31.94 -18.24 -58.42
N ALA A 597 31.34 -17.06 -58.19
CA ALA A 597 30.92 -16.49 -56.89
C ALA A 597 31.95 -15.92 -55.90
N ALA A 598 31.49 -14.90 -55.15
CA ALA A 598 32.21 -14.08 -54.16
C ALA A 598 33.32 -13.18 -54.75
N SER A 599 33.61 -11.98 -54.25
CA SER A 599 33.03 -11.19 -53.12
C SER A 599 33.32 -9.69 -53.28
N PHE A 600 32.51 -8.82 -52.67
CA PHE A 600 32.99 -7.72 -51.81
C PHE A 600 31.91 -7.35 -50.78
N SER A 601 32.21 -6.46 -49.83
CA SER A 601 31.57 -6.46 -48.50
C SER A 601 30.88 -5.14 -48.09
N GLU A 602 29.76 -5.28 -47.38
CA GLU A 602 29.23 -4.27 -46.45
C GLU A 602 28.83 -4.97 -45.14
N GLN A 603 29.28 -4.44 -43.99
CA GLN A 603 28.83 -4.86 -42.66
C GLN A 603 27.98 -3.73 -42.06
N LYS A 604 26.68 -4.00 -41.84
CA LYS A 604 25.78 -3.04 -41.19
C LYS A 604 26.25 -2.71 -39.77
N PRO A 605 26.15 -1.44 -39.33
CA PRO A 605 26.55 -1.05 -37.98
C PRO A 605 25.60 -1.66 -36.91
N PRO A 606 26.14 -2.05 -35.74
CA PRO A 606 25.40 -2.83 -34.74
C PRO A 606 24.18 -2.08 -34.19
N LEU A 607 23.16 -2.85 -33.84
CA LEU A 607 21.96 -2.37 -33.16
C LEU A 607 22.19 -2.25 -31.65
N GLY A 608 21.36 -1.46 -30.97
CA GLY A 608 21.35 -1.39 -29.51
C GLY A 608 20.83 -2.68 -28.88
N GLU A 609 21.17 -2.91 -27.61
CA GLU A 609 20.61 -4.04 -26.85
C GLU A 609 19.06 -3.96 -26.82
N PRO A 610 18.36 -5.10 -26.96
CA PRO A 610 16.90 -5.12 -26.96
C PRO A 610 16.38 -4.73 -25.56
N ILE A 611 15.55 -3.70 -25.50
CA ILE A 611 14.91 -3.30 -24.25
C ILE A 611 13.99 -4.45 -23.80
N VAL A 612 14.32 -5.09 -22.67
CA VAL A 612 13.50 -6.16 -22.09
C VAL A 612 12.13 -5.60 -21.74
N ASP A 613 11.09 -6.14 -22.38
CA ASP A 613 9.73 -5.65 -22.22
C ASP A 613 9.19 -6.04 -20.83
N ILE A 614 9.13 -5.07 -19.92
CA ILE A 614 8.72 -5.28 -18.53
C ILE A 614 7.20 -5.56 -18.52
N THR A 615 6.88 -6.85 -18.50
CA THR A 615 5.53 -7.41 -18.32
C THR A 615 5.03 -7.34 -16.86
N GLY A 616 5.74 -6.57 -16.02
CA GLY A 616 5.43 -6.31 -14.62
C GLY A 616 4.40 -5.20 -14.38
N GLY A 617 4.12 -4.97 -13.10
CA GLY A 617 3.10 -4.04 -12.61
C GLY A 617 3.43 -2.57 -12.84
N LEU A 618 2.42 -1.70 -12.65
CA LEU A 618 2.51 -0.26 -12.90
C LEU A 618 3.70 0.40 -12.18
N TRP A 619 4.00 -0.04 -10.95
CA TRP A 619 5.11 0.46 -10.14
C TRP A 619 6.49 -0.05 -10.58
N GLU A 620 6.58 -1.24 -11.16
CA GLU A 620 7.84 -1.79 -11.68
C GLU A 620 8.25 -1.03 -12.96
N ARG A 621 7.27 -0.62 -13.78
CA ARG A 621 7.47 0.29 -14.92
C ARG A 621 8.05 1.67 -14.55
N TRP A 622 7.93 2.11 -13.29
CA TRP A 622 8.56 3.35 -12.80
C TRP A 622 10.02 3.14 -12.36
N LYS A 623 10.41 1.91 -11.98
CA LYS A 623 11.79 1.53 -11.64
C LYS A 623 12.63 1.23 -12.90
N LYS A 624 12.82 2.22 -13.78
CA LYS A 624 13.72 2.04 -14.92
C LYS A 624 15.19 1.95 -14.46
N PRO A 625 15.95 0.91 -14.85
CA PRO A 625 17.39 0.87 -14.61
C PRO A 625 18.11 1.97 -15.40
N TYR A 626 19.33 2.30 -14.96
CA TYR A 626 20.19 3.27 -15.61
C TYR A 626 20.56 2.81 -17.03
N THR A 627 20.00 3.47 -18.06
CA THR A 627 20.44 3.30 -19.45
C THR A 627 21.68 4.13 -19.67
N ASP A 628 22.80 3.48 -20.01
CA ASP A 628 24.02 4.16 -20.42
C ASP A 628 23.71 5.12 -21.58
N LEU A 629 24.17 6.36 -21.44
CA LEU A 629 23.86 7.45 -22.35
C LEU A 629 24.61 7.32 -23.68
N ASP A 630 25.78 6.67 -23.69
CA ASP A 630 26.61 6.53 -24.87
C ASP A 630 26.36 5.22 -25.64
N SER A 631 25.53 4.33 -25.08
CA SER A 631 25.01 3.15 -25.78
C SER A 631 24.04 3.51 -26.92
N ILE A 632 23.98 2.64 -27.94
CA ILE A 632 23.17 2.80 -29.15
C ILE A 632 21.68 2.69 -28.82
N ALA A 633 20.87 3.66 -29.23
CA ALA A 633 19.44 3.71 -28.96
C ALA A 633 18.59 2.98 -30.02
N THR A 634 19.09 2.82 -31.25
CA THR A 634 18.33 2.21 -32.35
C THR A 634 18.08 0.72 -32.09
N GLN A 635 16.82 0.41 -31.77
CA GLN A 635 16.28 -0.94 -31.62
C GLN A 635 16.08 -1.64 -32.99
N PRO A 636 16.06 -2.98 -33.03
CA PRO A 636 15.71 -3.74 -34.23
C PRO A 636 14.32 -3.36 -34.77
N SER A 637 14.21 -3.24 -36.10
CA SER A 637 13.00 -2.77 -36.77
C SER A 637 12.74 -3.45 -38.11
N VAL A 638 11.56 -3.21 -38.67
CA VAL A 638 11.10 -3.68 -39.98
C VAL A 638 11.98 -3.17 -41.15
N PHE A 639 12.84 -2.18 -40.91
CA PHE A 639 13.77 -1.62 -41.90
C PHE A 639 15.18 -2.22 -41.86
N ASP A 640 15.49 -3.10 -40.90
CA ASP A 640 16.82 -3.71 -40.79
C ASP A 640 16.97 -4.97 -41.68
N ASP A 641 15.87 -5.69 -41.92
CA ASP A 641 15.72 -6.77 -42.92
C ASP A 641 15.49 -6.17 -44.32
N PRO A 642 16.27 -6.55 -45.35
CA PRO A 642 16.12 -6.03 -46.71
C PRO A 642 14.71 -6.16 -47.31
N ILE A 643 14.04 -7.30 -47.13
CA ILE A 643 12.77 -7.61 -47.81
C ILE A 643 11.68 -6.70 -47.25
N THR A 644 11.54 -6.64 -45.93
CA THR A 644 10.53 -5.78 -45.31
C THR A 644 10.91 -4.29 -45.37
N CYS A 645 12.20 -3.95 -45.49
CA CYS A 645 12.63 -2.58 -45.73
C CYS A 645 12.13 -2.02 -47.06
N GLU A 646 11.99 -2.84 -48.11
CA GLU A 646 11.39 -2.39 -49.38
C GLU A 646 9.87 -2.20 -49.26
N VAL A 647 9.16 -3.16 -48.65
CA VAL A 647 7.69 -3.11 -48.48
C VAL A 647 7.23 -1.87 -47.70
N TYR A 648 7.93 -1.51 -46.62
CA TYR A 648 7.54 -0.39 -45.75
C TYR A 648 8.24 0.94 -46.11
N ARG A 649 9.07 0.97 -47.16
CA ARG A 649 9.87 2.14 -47.53
C ARG A 649 8.99 3.37 -47.78
N PRO A 650 9.33 4.56 -47.23
CA PRO A 650 8.55 5.76 -47.48
C PRO A 650 8.42 6.08 -48.98
N LYS A 651 7.18 6.05 -49.46
CA LYS A 651 6.81 6.42 -50.84
C LYS A 651 7.29 7.85 -51.11
N ALA A 652 7.68 8.14 -52.36
CA ALA A 652 8.22 9.46 -52.76
C ALA A 652 7.26 10.66 -52.54
N GLN A 653 6.00 10.39 -52.18
CA GLN A 653 4.98 11.38 -51.80
C GLN A 653 5.03 11.79 -50.32
N TYR A 654 5.71 11.02 -49.47
CA TYR A 654 5.88 11.31 -48.04
C TYR A 654 6.85 12.50 -47.85
N GLU A 655 6.40 13.55 -47.15
CA GLU A 655 7.06 14.87 -47.12
C GLU A 655 8.52 14.82 -46.61
N ASN A 656 8.84 13.86 -45.74
CA ASN A 656 10.19 13.65 -45.19
C ASN A 656 10.94 12.44 -45.79
N ALA A 657 10.53 11.89 -46.93
CA ALA A 657 11.16 10.69 -47.53
C ALA A 657 12.67 10.90 -47.80
N HIS A 658 13.07 12.12 -48.13
CA HIS A 658 14.47 12.53 -48.34
C HIS A 658 15.32 12.63 -47.04
N ARG A 659 14.73 12.37 -45.86
CA ARG A 659 15.39 12.26 -44.55
C ARG A 659 15.38 10.84 -43.98
N PHE A 660 14.76 9.89 -44.68
CA PHE A 660 14.75 8.48 -44.29
C PHE A 660 16.09 7.82 -44.64
N ASP A 661 16.68 7.14 -43.66
CA ASP A 661 17.97 6.44 -43.73
C ASP A 661 17.85 5.17 -42.84
N PRO A 662 17.77 3.97 -43.44
CA PRO A 662 17.56 2.74 -42.67
C PRO A 662 18.80 2.35 -41.84
N ASP A 663 20.00 2.71 -42.27
CA ASP A 663 21.25 2.29 -41.65
C ASP A 663 21.83 3.35 -40.68
N ALA A 664 21.16 4.51 -40.55
CA ALA A 664 21.39 5.48 -39.49
C ALA A 664 21.40 4.83 -38.08
N ARG A 665 22.39 5.22 -37.26
CA ARG A 665 22.52 4.84 -35.85
C ARG A 665 22.82 6.07 -34.98
N TRP A 666 22.24 6.12 -33.79
CA TRP A 666 22.42 7.20 -32.82
C TRP A 666 22.41 6.70 -31.37
N THR A 667 22.98 7.50 -30.47
CA THR A 667 23.10 7.22 -29.04
C THR A 667 21.90 7.70 -28.23
N TRP A 668 21.70 7.16 -27.02
CA TRP A 668 20.70 7.69 -26.08
C TRP A 668 20.96 9.15 -25.70
N ARG A 669 22.21 9.60 -25.69
CA ARG A 669 22.61 11.00 -25.47
C ARG A 669 22.09 11.91 -26.58
N GLU A 670 22.29 11.54 -27.84
CA GLU A 670 21.75 12.27 -29.00
C GLU A 670 20.22 12.31 -28.97
N GLU A 671 19.56 11.17 -28.76
CA GLU A 671 18.09 11.12 -28.74
C GLU A 671 17.49 11.97 -27.60
N LYS A 672 18.01 11.83 -26.37
CA LYS A 672 17.56 12.61 -25.20
C LYS A 672 17.83 14.11 -25.40
N ALA A 673 18.85 14.50 -26.18
CA ALA A 673 19.08 15.91 -26.55
C ALA A 673 18.05 16.41 -27.57
N VAL A 674 17.74 15.62 -28.61
CA VAL A 674 16.70 15.94 -29.60
C VAL A 674 15.32 16.08 -28.95
N ILE A 675 14.91 15.13 -28.10
CA ILE A 675 13.63 15.19 -27.38
C ILE A 675 13.51 16.48 -26.55
N ARG A 676 14.53 16.83 -25.76
CA ARG A 676 14.56 18.08 -24.98
C ARG A 676 14.44 19.32 -25.86
N LYS A 677 15.00 19.28 -27.09
CA LYS A 677 14.91 20.36 -28.07
C LYS A 677 13.49 20.48 -28.62
N ILE A 678 12.81 19.37 -28.90
CA ILE A 678 11.39 19.33 -29.28
C ILE A 678 10.50 19.84 -28.13
N ASP A 679 10.75 19.41 -26.88
CA ASP A 679 10.03 19.88 -25.70
C ASP A 679 10.06 21.43 -25.61
N TRP A 680 11.25 22.02 -25.72
CA TRP A 680 11.44 23.47 -25.59
C TRP A 680 11.06 24.30 -26.83
N ARG A 681 11.10 23.72 -28.05
CA ARG A 681 10.87 24.47 -29.30
C ARG A 681 9.52 24.20 -29.96
N VAL A 682 8.90 23.06 -29.69
CA VAL A 682 7.61 22.63 -30.26
C VAL A 682 6.56 22.52 -29.15
N MET A 683 6.81 21.72 -28.11
CA MET A 683 5.79 21.42 -27.09
C MET A 683 5.44 22.63 -26.22
N LEU A 684 6.44 23.39 -25.75
CA LEU A 684 6.24 24.64 -25.03
C LEU A 684 5.34 25.60 -25.84
N TRP A 685 5.59 25.72 -27.15
CA TRP A 685 4.87 26.63 -28.03
C TRP A 685 3.47 26.12 -28.40
N ALA A 686 3.28 24.82 -28.60
CA ALA A 686 1.95 24.22 -28.71
C ALA A 686 1.12 24.47 -27.45
N GLY A 687 1.72 24.32 -26.26
CA GLY A 687 1.14 24.70 -24.98
C GLY A 687 0.74 26.18 -24.95
N VAL A 688 1.66 27.10 -25.27
CA VAL A 688 1.40 28.56 -25.31
C VAL A 688 0.29 28.93 -26.31
N MET A 689 0.24 28.30 -27.48
CA MET A 689 -0.86 28.50 -28.44
C MET A 689 -2.20 28.02 -27.86
N PHE A 690 -2.21 26.87 -27.17
CA PHE A 690 -3.40 26.36 -26.49
C PHE A 690 -3.88 27.27 -25.34
N LEU A 691 -2.95 27.90 -24.60
CA LEU A 691 -3.30 28.94 -23.61
C LEU A 691 -4.03 30.11 -24.27
N ASN A 692 -3.50 30.60 -25.40
CA ASN A 692 -4.11 31.71 -26.15
C ASN A 692 -5.48 31.31 -26.73
N THR A 693 -5.65 30.08 -27.21
CA THR A 693 -6.91 29.59 -27.78
C THR A 693 -8.01 29.45 -26.71
N LEU A 694 -7.73 28.81 -25.56
CA LEU A 694 -8.74 28.60 -24.52
C LEU A 694 -9.11 29.87 -23.76
N ARG A 695 -8.19 30.83 -23.61
CA ARG A 695 -8.45 32.09 -22.90
C ARG A 695 -9.48 32.99 -23.59
N MET A 696 -9.84 32.71 -24.86
CA MET A 696 -10.96 33.36 -25.55
C MET A 696 -12.36 32.85 -25.12
N LYS A 697 -12.48 31.88 -24.21
CA LYS A 697 -13.79 31.36 -23.71
C LYS A 697 -14.51 32.26 -22.69
N GLY A 698 -13.91 33.39 -22.31
CA GLY A 698 -14.57 34.46 -21.55
C GLY A 698 -14.08 35.81 -22.06
N MET A 699 -14.98 36.57 -22.69
CA MET A 699 -14.81 37.92 -23.29
C MET A 699 -13.43 38.30 -23.83
N ARG A 700 -13.36 38.49 -25.15
CA ARG A 700 -12.30 39.27 -25.82
C ARG A 700 -12.23 40.69 -25.25
N PHE A 701 -11.38 40.91 -24.26
CA PHE A 701 -10.38 41.95 -24.29
C PHE A 701 -9.00 41.20 -24.29
N ASP A 702 -7.93 41.77 -24.87
CA ASP A 702 -6.49 41.47 -24.58
C ASP A 702 -5.62 40.48 -25.40
N ILE A 703 -4.30 40.81 -25.49
CA ILE A 703 -3.30 40.45 -26.54
C ILE A 703 -1.86 40.82 -26.01
N TYR A 704 -0.68 40.26 -26.38
CA TYR A 704 -0.31 38.99 -27.06
C TYR A 704 1.21 38.58 -26.96
N ILE A 705 2.19 39.47 -26.72
CA ILE A 705 3.66 39.21 -26.60
C ILE A 705 4.30 39.92 -25.40
N GLN A 706 5.31 39.29 -24.79
CA GLN A 706 6.49 40.02 -24.31
C GLN A 706 7.77 39.33 -24.79
N LEU A 707 8.67 40.10 -25.41
CA LEU A 707 10.02 39.69 -25.82
C LEU A 707 11.06 40.32 -24.85
N CYS A 708 10.71 40.39 -23.56
CA CYS A 708 11.43 41.15 -22.54
C CYS A 708 11.98 40.28 -21.39
N SER A 709 12.06 38.96 -21.58
CA SER A 709 12.55 37.97 -20.61
C SER A 709 14.07 38.01 -20.37
N LEU A 710 14.68 39.20 -20.46
CA LEU A 710 16.10 39.48 -20.15
C LEU A 710 16.30 40.60 -19.12
N LEU A 711 15.24 41.30 -18.68
CA LEU A 711 15.34 42.44 -17.75
C LEU A 711 14.85 42.18 -16.31
N TRP A 712 14.26 41.01 -16.03
CA TRP A 712 13.60 40.74 -14.75
C TRP A 712 14.48 40.14 -13.64
N ILE A 713 15.75 39.83 -13.91
CA ILE A 713 16.70 39.36 -12.88
C ILE A 713 17.23 40.54 -12.03
N TRP A 714 17.24 41.76 -12.57
CA TRP A 714 17.81 42.93 -11.88
C TRP A 714 16.82 43.64 -10.93
N THR A 715 15.53 43.68 -11.27
CA THR A 715 14.52 44.38 -10.46
C THR A 715 14.12 43.62 -9.19
N ALA A 716 14.14 42.28 -9.22
CA ALA A 716 13.78 41.44 -8.06
C ALA A 716 14.74 41.60 -6.87
N ILE A 717 16.00 41.95 -7.12
CA ILE A 717 17.04 42.11 -6.08
C ILE A 717 16.83 43.39 -5.26
N ILE A 718 16.23 44.43 -5.85
CA ILE A 718 16.09 45.76 -5.23
C ILE A 718 14.87 45.83 -4.29
N TYR A 719 13.79 45.09 -4.58
CA TYR A 719 12.53 45.21 -3.85
C TYR A 719 12.42 44.36 -2.56
N LEU A 720 13.41 43.50 -2.28
CA LEU A 720 13.42 42.59 -1.13
C LEU A 720 13.81 43.26 0.21
N ARG A 721 13.47 44.55 0.41
CA ARG A 721 13.96 45.34 1.55
C ARG A 721 12.97 46.34 2.18
N GLN A 722 11.69 46.00 2.33
CA GLN A 722 10.88 46.55 3.43
C GLN A 722 9.56 45.81 3.71
N ASN A 723 9.24 45.73 5.01
CA ASN A 723 7.94 45.54 5.66
C ASN A 723 7.13 44.24 5.46
N THR A 724 7.03 43.50 6.56
CA THR A 724 6.05 42.45 6.87
C THR A 724 4.59 42.93 6.82
N PHE A 725 3.64 42.05 6.48
CA PHE A 725 2.27 42.14 7.01
C PHE A 725 1.57 40.77 7.13
N SER A 726 0.69 40.63 8.12
CA SER A 726 -0.03 39.40 8.46
C SER A 726 -1.31 39.19 7.64
N LEU A 727 -1.61 37.94 7.27
CA LEU A 727 -2.85 37.57 6.59
C LEU A 727 -3.90 37.02 7.58
N ARG A 728 -5.03 37.71 7.71
CA ARG A 728 -6.32 37.12 8.15
C ARG A 728 -7.25 37.08 6.94
N TYR A 729 -7.81 35.92 6.63
CA TYR A 729 -8.82 35.76 5.58
C TYR A 729 -10.22 35.59 6.18
N GLY A 730 -11.19 36.34 5.66
CA GLY A 730 -12.61 36.00 5.75
C GLY A 730 -13.06 35.20 4.53
N PRO A 731 -14.18 34.45 4.61
CA PRO A 731 -14.62 33.57 3.53
C PRO A 731 -15.27 34.35 2.36
N GLY A 732 -14.55 34.49 1.24
CA GLY A 732 -15.06 35.04 -0.01
C GLY A 732 -14.41 34.38 -1.23
N SER A 733 -15.18 33.60 -1.99
CA SER A 733 -14.66 32.77 -3.10
C SER A 733 -14.67 33.52 -4.45
N TYR A 734 -13.58 34.24 -4.75
CA TYR A 734 -13.44 34.98 -6.00
C TYR A 734 -12.96 34.08 -7.16
N HIS A 735 -13.89 33.67 -8.05
CA HIS A 735 -13.57 32.93 -9.27
C HIS A 735 -13.64 33.83 -10.52
N PHE A 736 -12.50 34.07 -11.17
CA PHE A 736 -12.39 34.97 -12.34
C PHE A 736 -13.18 34.51 -13.59
N PHE A 737 -13.64 33.25 -13.63
CA PHE A 737 -14.53 32.76 -14.70
C PHE A 737 -15.96 33.36 -14.64
N GLN A 738 -16.28 34.14 -13.61
CA GLN A 738 -17.47 35.00 -13.52
C GLN A 738 -17.04 36.46 -13.32
N ALA A 739 -16.40 37.04 -14.34
CA ALA A 739 -15.85 38.40 -14.33
C ALA A 739 -16.90 39.54 -14.35
N ASN A 740 -18.01 39.41 -13.62
CA ASN A 740 -18.90 40.50 -13.26
C ASN A 740 -18.31 41.33 -12.09
N THR A 741 -17.01 41.61 -12.15
CA THR A 741 -16.28 42.34 -11.11
C THR A 741 -16.39 43.84 -11.33
N ASN A 742 -16.92 44.55 -10.32
CA ASN A 742 -17.09 46.00 -10.30
C ASN A 742 -18.01 46.53 -11.43
N ASN A 743 -17.86 47.80 -11.83
CA ASN A 743 -18.77 48.55 -12.71
C ASN A 743 -18.87 48.09 -14.18
N PHE A 744 -18.45 46.86 -14.50
CA PHE A 744 -18.31 46.34 -15.86
C PHE A 744 -19.63 46.26 -16.65
N LEU A 745 -20.65 45.57 -16.11
CA LEU A 745 -21.96 45.47 -16.77
C LEU A 745 -22.68 46.84 -16.89
N PRO A 746 -22.70 47.71 -15.85
CA PRO A 746 -23.22 49.08 -15.97
C PRO A 746 -22.55 49.92 -17.06
N GLN A 747 -21.22 49.89 -17.19
CA GLN A 747 -20.49 50.67 -18.19
C GLN A 747 -20.75 50.21 -19.63
N LEU A 748 -21.11 48.94 -19.84
CA LEU A 748 -21.45 48.37 -21.14
C LEU A 748 -22.96 48.42 -21.47
N GLY A 749 -23.80 48.86 -20.53
CA GLY A 749 -25.26 48.88 -20.71
C GLY A 749 -25.90 47.50 -20.91
N MET A 750 -25.26 46.43 -20.44
CA MET A 750 -25.71 45.04 -20.63
C MET A 750 -26.26 44.43 -19.34
N THR A 751 -27.33 43.64 -19.44
CA THR A 751 -27.79 42.84 -18.29
C THR A 751 -26.98 41.55 -18.15
N THR A 752 -27.01 40.95 -16.96
CA THR A 752 -26.41 39.62 -16.71
C THR A 752 -27.04 38.53 -17.58
N ASN A 753 -28.30 38.70 -18.02
CA ASN A 753 -28.97 37.75 -18.90
C ASN A 753 -28.42 37.82 -20.34
N ASP A 754 -28.17 39.03 -20.86
CA ASP A 754 -27.56 39.22 -22.19
C ASP A 754 -26.15 38.61 -22.23
N TYR A 755 -25.38 38.82 -21.16
CA TYR A 755 -24.06 38.23 -20.98
C TYR A 755 -24.10 36.68 -20.97
N ASN A 756 -25.04 36.09 -20.21
CA ASN A 756 -25.23 34.65 -20.16
C ASN A 756 -25.71 34.07 -21.49
N LEU A 757 -26.58 34.78 -22.22
CA LEU A 757 -27.04 34.40 -23.56
C LEU A 757 -25.89 34.41 -24.58
N GLY A 758 -25.07 35.47 -24.59
CA GLY A 758 -23.90 35.56 -25.46
C GLY A 758 -22.86 34.46 -25.19
N ASN A 759 -22.56 34.19 -23.91
CA ASN A 759 -21.72 33.06 -23.51
C ASN A 759 -22.29 31.70 -23.94
N SER A 760 -23.61 31.53 -23.93
CA SER A 760 -24.27 30.28 -24.36
C SER A 760 -24.21 30.11 -25.87
N LEU A 761 -24.52 31.16 -26.63
CA LEU A 761 -24.41 31.17 -28.10
C LEU A 761 -22.97 30.89 -28.57
N PHE A 762 -21.98 31.54 -27.93
CA PHE A 762 -20.57 31.30 -28.23
C PHE A 762 -20.17 29.82 -28.02
N ARG A 763 -20.63 29.18 -26.94
CA ARG A 763 -20.37 27.75 -26.67
C ARG A 763 -21.03 26.83 -27.70
N ILE A 764 -22.25 27.13 -28.12
CA ILE A 764 -22.96 26.35 -29.16
C ILE A 764 -22.22 26.47 -30.51
N SER A 765 -21.86 27.69 -30.93
CA SER A 765 -21.08 27.89 -32.15
C SER A 765 -19.67 27.26 -32.08
N PHE A 766 -19.04 27.25 -30.90
CA PHE A 766 -17.75 26.57 -30.69
C PHE A 766 -17.90 25.03 -30.75
N LEU A 767 -18.97 24.46 -30.21
CA LEU A 767 -19.24 23.01 -30.28
C LEU A 767 -19.42 22.54 -31.73
N ILE A 768 -20.17 23.31 -32.54
CA ILE A 768 -20.37 23.05 -33.97
C ILE A 768 -19.05 23.14 -34.76
N ALA A 769 -18.12 24.00 -34.31
CA ALA A 769 -16.80 24.15 -34.92
C ALA A 769 -15.81 23.03 -34.50
N GLU A 770 -15.86 22.53 -33.26
CA GLU A 770 -15.01 21.40 -32.83
C GLU A 770 -15.48 20.04 -33.36
N SER A 771 -16.73 19.89 -33.81
CA SER A 771 -17.10 18.78 -34.69
C SER A 771 -16.46 18.95 -36.08
N GLY A 772 -15.20 18.50 -36.21
CA GLY A 772 -14.34 18.64 -37.40
C GLY A 772 -14.90 18.10 -38.72
N LEU A 773 -16.03 17.38 -38.65
CA LEU A 773 -16.95 17.05 -39.75
C LEU A 773 -17.24 18.21 -40.71
N ILE A 774 -17.28 19.46 -40.23
CA ILE A 774 -17.68 20.62 -41.05
C ILE A 774 -16.47 21.32 -41.69
N TYR A 775 -15.39 21.57 -40.94
CA TYR A 775 -14.26 22.36 -41.46
C TYR A 775 -13.41 21.59 -42.49
N GLY A 776 -13.12 20.30 -42.22
CA GLY A 776 -12.39 19.44 -43.15
C GLY A 776 -13.16 19.13 -44.45
N PHE A 777 -14.47 19.38 -44.47
CA PHE A 777 -15.34 19.17 -45.63
C PHE A 777 -15.32 20.34 -46.63
N LEU A 778 -14.87 21.53 -46.21
CA LEU A 778 -14.99 22.77 -47.01
C LEU A 778 -13.66 23.34 -47.53
N LEU A 779 -12.51 23.14 -46.86
CA LEU A 779 -11.25 23.82 -47.23
C LEU A 779 -9.99 22.92 -47.17
N LYS A 780 -9.41 22.60 -48.34
CA LYS A 780 -8.11 21.92 -48.47
C LYS A 780 -6.90 22.84 -48.19
N PHE A 781 -6.69 23.28 -46.94
CA PHE A 781 -5.63 24.26 -46.61
C PHE A 781 -4.74 23.93 -45.39
N VAL A 782 -3.82 22.98 -45.54
CA VAL A 782 -2.81 22.63 -44.52
C VAL A 782 -1.71 23.72 -44.35
N ARG A 783 -1.62 24.72 -45.25
CA ARG A 783 -0.57 25.76 -45.23
C ARG A 783 -0.90 27.04 -44.43
N ILE A 784 -2.07 27.16 -43.81
CA ILE A 784 -2.57 28.42 -43.20
C ILE A 784 -2.56 28.34 -41.66
N PHE A 785 -1.41 27.95 -41.08
CA PHE A 785 -1.15 28.16 -39.65
C PHE A 785 -0.74 29.60 -39.25
N PRO A 786 -0.13 30.44 -40.13
CA PRO A 786 0.27 31.80 -39.71
C PRO A 786 -0.72 32.93 -40.12
N SER A 787 -1.26 32.92 -41.34
CA SER A 787 -2.00 34.09 -41.90
C SER A 787 -3.40 34.32 -41.29
N GLN A 788 -3.96 33.35 -40.57
CA GLN A 788 -5.14 33.55 -39.71
C GLN A 788 -4.92 34.60 -38.60
N SER A 789 -3.68 34.97 -38.28
CA SER A 789 -3.38 36.01 -37.29
C SER A 789 -3.32 37.44 -37.85
N GLU A 790 -3.17 37.61 -39.16
CA GLU A 790 -2.88 38.92 -39.78
C GLU A 790 -4.17 39.69 -40.14
N GLY A 791 -5.21 38.99 -40.61
CA GLY A 791 -6.53 39.58 -40.92
C GLY A 791 -7.26 40.19 -39.72
N LEU A 792 -6.73 40.04 -38.50
CA LEU A 792 -7.29 40.59 -37.26
C LEU A 792 -6.68 41.95 -36.85
N SER A 793 -5.77 42.50 -37.66
CA SER A 793 -5.13 43.80 -37.41
C SER A 793 -6.04 44.97 -37.78
N GLY A 794 -6.47 45.05 -39.06
CA GLY A 794 -7.27 46.14 -39.63
C GLY A 794 -8.72 46.28 -39.15
N SER A 795 -9.13 45.55 -38.11
CA SER A 795 -10.44 45.71 -37.43
C SER A 795 -10.35 46.37 -36.05
N LYS A 796 -9.17 46.83 -35.63
CA LYS A 796 -8.97 47.37 -34.27
C LYS A 796 -9.38 48.83 -34.11
N ASP A 797 -9.16 49.65 -35.14
CA ASP A 797 -9.26 51.11 -34.99
C ASP A 797 -10.72 51.58 -34.95
N GLY A 798 -11.61 50.95 -35.73
CA GLY A 798 -13.03 51.33 -35.84
C GLY A 798 -13.94 51.03 -34.63
N CYS A 799 -13.39 50.55 -33.51
CA CYS A 799 -14.17 50.20 -32.29
C CYS A 799 -13.76 50.99 -31.03
N LEU A 800 -12.82 51.94 -31.13
CA LEU A 800 -12.33 52.70 -29.98
C LEU A 800 -13.04 54.05 -29.74
N GLU A 801 -13.82 54.55 -30.70
CA GLU A 801 -14.45 55.89 -30.65
C GLU A 801 -15.99 55.92 -30.53
N HIS A 802 -16.71 54.83 -30.78
CA HIS A 802 -18.20 54.85 -30.81
C HIS A 802 -18.85 53.73 -29.99
N SER A 803 -19.86 54.09 -29.18
CA SER A 803 -20.63 53.20 -28.31
C SER A 803 -21.48 52.20 -29.10
N CYS A 804 -21.00 50.98 -29.28
CA CYS A 804 -21.67 49.95 -30.09
C CYS A 804 -22.87 49.28 -29.39
N PRO A 805 -24.06 49.17 -30.02
CA PRO A 805 -25.19 48.42 -29.50
C PRO A 805 -24.97 46.91 -29.39
N VAL A 806 -25.63 46.28 -28.41
CA VAL A 806 -25.54 44.84 -28.07
C VAL A 806 -25.77 43.91 -29.27
N SER A 807 -26.61 44.30 -30.23
CA SER A 807 -26.90 43.54 -31.45
C SER A 807 -25.67 43.25 -32.31
N ILE A 808 -24.66 44.13 -32.28
CA ILE A 808 -23.40 43.95 -33.02
C ILE A 808 -22.51 42.91 -32.32
N LEU A 809 -22.40 42.95 -30.98
CA LEU A 809 -21.63 41.99 -30.19
C LEU A 809 -22.14 40.55 -30.38
N VAL A 810 -23.46 40.35 -30.35
CA VAL A 810 -24.09 39.04 -30.61
C VAL A 810 -23.83 38.54 -32.04
N LYS A 811 -23.71 39.46 -33.02
CA LYS A 811 -23.38 39.12 -34.41
C LYS A 811 -21.94 38.63 -34.55
N TRP A 812 -20.97 39.30 -33.90
CA TRP A 812 -19.57 38.87 -33.88
C TRP A 812 -19.35 37.55 -33.12
N GLN A 813 -20.06 37.31 -32.01
CA GLN A 813 -19.96 36.06 -31.25
C GLN A 813 -20.37 34.80 -32.03
N LYS A 814 -21.16 34.92 -33.10
CA LYS A 814 -21.52 33.80 -33.99
C LYS A 814 -20.45 33.47 -35.03
N ILE A 815 -19.65 34.46 -35.45
CA ILE A 815 -18.65 34.30 -36.53
C ILE A 815 -17.32 33.78 -35.95
N LEU A 816 -16.88 34.38 -34.84
CA LEU A 816 -15.56 34.14 -34.22
C LEU A 816 -15.22 32.71 -33.76
N PRO A 817 -16.17 31.78 -33.56
CA PRO A 817 -15.87 30.37 -33.33
C PRO A 817 -15.58 29.57 -34.61
N GLY A 818 -16.05 30.03 -35.78
CA GLY A 818 -15.87 29.33 -37.05
C GLY A 818 -14.39 29.14 -37.38
N ASP A 819 -13.63 30.25 -37.47
CA ASP A 819 -12.19 30.29 -37.78
C ASP A 819 -11.27 29.61 -36.74
N LYS A 820 -11.83 28.85 -35.77
CA LYS A 820 -11.11 28.20 -34.67
C LYS A 820 -11.52 26.74 -34.44
N GLY A 821 -12.48 26.22 -35.21
CA GLY A 821 -12.78 24.80 -35.23
C GLY A 821 -11.57 23.99 -35.70
N GLY A 822 -11.31 22.84 -35.08
CA GLY A 822 -10.21 21.94 -35.46
C GLY A 822 -8.89 22.11 -34.70
N PHE A 823 -8.63 23.26 -34.04
CA PHE A 823 -7.33 23.55 -33.43
C PHE A 823 -6.79 22.43 -32.50
N ILE A 824 -7.63 21.80 -31.69
CA ILE A 824 -7.20 20.73 -30.77
C ILE A 824 -6.77 19.46 -31.53
N PRO A 825 -7.62 18.82 -32.37
CA PRO A 825 -7.18 17.67 -33.17
C PRO A 825 -6.02 17.99 -34.12
N ASP A 826 -5.96 19.20 -34.70
CA ASP A 826 -4.86 19.62 -35.57
C ASP A 826 -3.52 19.73 -34.80
N VAL A 827 -3.53 20.22 -33.56
CA VAL A 827 -2.32 20.26 -32.71
C VAL A 827 -1.95 18.86 -32.22
N VAL A 828 -2.90 17.97 -31.93
CA VAL A 828 -2.60 16.57 -31.59
C VAL A 828 -1.96 15.85 -32.78
N LEU A 829 -2.49 16.06 -34.00
CA LEU A 829 -1.90 15.56 -35.24
C LEU A 829 -0.49 16.14 -35.46
N TYR A 830 -0.31 17.45 -35.29
CA TYR A 830 0.99 18.11 -35.41
C TYR A 830 2.03 17.56 -34.42
N LEU A 831 1.67 17.32 -33.16
CA LEU A 831 2.55 16.71 -32.16
C LEU A 831 2.87 15.24 -32.47
N SER A 832 1.99 14.52 -33.17
CA SER A 832 2.22 13.12 -33.60
C SER A 832 3.33 12.96 -34.65
N TYR A 833 3.77 14.07 -35.28
CA TYR A 833 4.94 14.14 -36.16
C TYR A 833 6.27 14.39 -35.41
N TYR A 834 6.26 14.51 -34.08
CA TYR A 834 7.47 14.71 -33.28
C TYR A 834 7.66 13.69 -32.14
N TYR A 835 6.58 13.04 -31.70
CA TYR A 835 6.60 12.10 -30.58
C TYR A 835 6.22 10.67 -30.98
N THR A 836 6.85 9.71 -30.33
CA THR A 836 6.53 8.27 -30.42
C THR A 836 5.20 7.95 -29.74
N LYS A 837 4.64 6.77 -30.04
CA LYS A 837 3.35 6.29 -29.50
C LYS A 837 3.29 6.22 -27.97
N THR A 838 4.44 6.06 -27.31
CA THR A 838 4.56 6.06 -25.84
C THR A 838 4.77 7.45 -25.23
N GLU A 839 5.31 8.41 -25.98
CA GLU A 839 5.58 9.77 -25.47
C GLU A 839 4.39 10.71 -25.68
N LEU A 840 3.70 10.61 -26.81
CA LEU A 840 2.60 11.50 -27.17
C LEU A 840 1.51 11.59 -26.09
N PRO A 841 1.06 10.49 -25.42
CA PRO A 841 0.07 10.58 -24.34
C PRO A 841 0.58 11.33 -23.11
N ILE A 842 1.86 11.16 -22.75
CA ILE A 842 2.49 11.84 -21.61
C ILE A 842 2.60 13.34 -21.89
N ARG A 843 2.99 13.71 -23.12
CA ARG A 843 3.01 15.11 -23.56
C ARG A 843 1.61 15.71 -23.64
N LEU A 844 0.63 14.97 -24.14
CA LEU A 844 -0.77 15.39 -24.16
C LEU A 844 -1.30 15.66 -22.73
N GLY A 845 -0.88 14.88 -21.73
CA GLY A 845 -1.13 15.19 -20.31
C GLY A 845 -0.60 16.57 -19.89
N PHE A 846 0.64 16.91 -20.25
CA PHE A 846 1.19 18.26 -19.99
C PHE A 846 0.46 19.37 -20.79
N PHE A 847 0.01 19.10 -22.02
CA PHE A 847 -0.78 20.02 -22.84
C PHE A 847 -2.08 20.42 -22.14
N TRP A 848 -2.88 19.44 -21.70
CA TRP A 848 -4.12 19.69 -20.95
C TRP A 848 -3.85 20.35 -19.58
N THR A 849 -2.75 19.99 -18.91
CA THR A 849 -2.34 20.59 -17.63
C THR A 849 -2.01 22.09 -17.77
N ALA A 850 -1.42 22.51 -18.90
CA ALA A 850 -1.03 23.89 -19.14
C ALA A 850 -2.21 24.88 -19.04
N ASN A 851 -3.41 24.48 -19.47
CA ASN A 851 -4.64 25.28 -19.34
C ASN A 851 -4.89 25.70 -17.88
N TYR A 852 -4.79 24.78 -16.92
CA TYR A 852 -5.02 25.09 -15.51
C TYR A 852 -3.92 25.99 -14.93
N ILE A 853 -2.65 25.80 -15.35
CA ILE A 853 -1.55 26.69 -14.98
C ILE A 853 -1.84 28.12 -15.45
N ALA A 854 -2.38 28.31 -16.66
CA ALA A 854 -2.78 29.62 -17.15
C ALA A 854 -4.00 30.21 -16.43
N VAL A 855 -4.99 29.39 -16.04
CA VAL A 855 -6.11 29.84 -15.19
C VAL A 855 -5.60 30.34 -13.84
N ILE A 856 -4.66 29.63 -13.21
CA ILE A 856 -4.05 30.04 -11.93
C ILE A 856 -3.26 31.35 -12.11
N ILE A 857 -2.34 31.42 -13.08
CA ILE A 857 -1.51 32.62 -13.32
C ILE A 857 -2.37 33.83 -13.72
N SER A 858 -3.43 33.63 -14.51
CA SER A 858 -4.33 34.73 -14.91
C SER A 858 -5.17 35.25 -13.75
N ALA A 859 -5.58 34.44 -12.78
CA ALA A 859 -6.24 34.90 -11.56
C ALA A 859 -5.32 35.79 -10.70
N PHE A 860 -4.04 35.44 -10.56
CA PHE A 860 -3.06 36.27 -9.87
C PHE A 860 -2.78 37.59 -10.64
N LEU A 861 -2.59 37.54 -11.96
CA LEU A 861 -2.41 38.73 -12.79
C LEU A 861 -3.63 39.67 -12.74
N ALA A 862 -4.85 39.13 -12.84
CA ALA A 862 -6.07 39.92 -12.73
C ALA A 862 -6.17 40.64 -11.38
N THR A 863 -5.79 39.98 -10.29
CA THR A 863 -5.76 40.59 -8.94
C THR A 863 -4.77 41.74 -8.83
N GLY A 864 -3.65 41.70 -9.58
CA GLY A 864 -2.72 42.83 -9.68
C GLY A 864 -3.24 43.95 -10.58
N ILE A 865 -3.80 43.62 -11.74
CA ILE A 865 -4.23 44.60 -12.75
C ILE A 865 -5.51 45.34 -12.34
N LEU A 866 -6.43 44.69 -11.62
CA LEU A 866 -7.60 45.35 -11.03
C LEU A 866 -7.24 46.39 -9.95
N ARG A 867 -5.97 46.50 -9.52
CA ARG A 867 -5.47 47.58 -8.66
C ARG A 867 -4.88 48.78 -9.41
N LEU A 868 -4.87 48.74 -10.75
CA LEU A 868 -4.45 49.86 -11.61
C LEU A 868 -5.62 50.78 -12.01
N ASP A 869 -6.80 50.58 -11.41
CA ASP A 869 -8.02 51.32 -11.74
C ASP A 869 -7.88 52.81 -11.41
N GLY A 870 -8.09 53.68 -12.39
CA GLY A 870 -7.94 55.14 -12.27
C GLY A 870 -6.53 55.69 -12.51
N VAL A 871 -5.51 54.83 -12.65
CA VAL A 871 -4.17 55.27 -13.08
C VAL A 871 -4.28 55.90 -14.48
N ALA A 872 -3.65 57.07 -14.66
CA ALA A 872 -3.73 57.90 -15.87
C ALA A 872 -5.16 58.17 -16.42
N GLY A 873 -6.19 58.10 -15.57
CA GLY A 873 -7.58 58.34 -15.98
C GLY A 873 -8.19 57.21 -16.82
N HIS A 874 -7.67 55.98 -16.74
CA HIS A 874 -8.22 54.81 -17.42
C HIS A 874 -8.69 53.74 -16.44
N ALA A 875 -9.77 53.05 -16.81
CA ALA A 875 -10.26 51.91 -16.04
C ALA A 875 -9.30 50.71 -16.19
N GLY A 876 -9.04 49.98 -15.10
CA GLY A 876 -8.00 48.95 -15.01
C GLY A 876 -8.11 47.84 -16.05
N TRP A 877 -9.32 47.55 -16.54
CA TRP A 877 -9.59 46.57 -17.59
C TRP A 877 -9.10 46.98 -18.99
N ARG A 878 -8.72 48.25 -19.22
CA ARG A 878 -8.24 48.73 -20.53
C ARG A 878 -6.73 48.48 -20.76
N TYR A 879 -5.97 48.15 -19.72
CA TYR A 879 -4.50 48.12 -19.75
C TYR A 879 -3.86 46.87 -20.35
N LEU A 880 -4.63 45.82 -20.60
CA LEU A 880 -4.13 44.48 -20.88
C LEU A 880 -3.80 44.22 -22.39
N PHE A 881 -3.90 45.23 -23.27
CA PHE A 881 -4.20 45.05 -24.71
C PHE A 881 -3.07 44.77 -25.73
N LEU A 882 -1.79 44.78 -25.36
CA LEU A 882 -0.71 45.17 -26.30
C LEU A 882 0.11 44.02 -26.96
N ILE A 883 -0.04 43.96 -28.30
CA ILE A 883 0.92 43.54 -29.38
C ILE A 883 1.46 42.07 -29.39
N GLY A 884 1.59 41.40 -30.57
CA GLY A 884 2.20 40.05 -30.82
C GLY A 884 1.99 39.55 -32.27
N PRO A 885 2.49 38.37 -32.79
CA PRO A 885 3.11 37.16 -32.17
C PRO A 885 4.44 36.65 -32.84
N THR A 886 4.79 35.33 -32.77
CA THR A 886 5.94 34.67 -33.47
C THR A 886 5.66 33.25 -34.03
N GLN A 887 6.51 32.74 -34.94
CA GLN A 887 6.37 31.49 -35.72
C GLN A 887 7.64 30.61 -35.68
N THR A 888 7.58 29.36 -36.19
CA THR A 888 8.70 28.39 -36.14
C THR A 888 9.70 28.45 -37.31
N ARG A 889 9.27 28.71 -38.55
CA ARG A 889 10.14 29.07 -39.68
C ARG A 889 9.60 30.32 -40.35
N ALA A 890 10.47 31.30 -40.57
CA ALA A 890 10.12 32.60 -41.16
C ALA A 890 11.28 33.08 -42.04
N TRP A 891 11.06 34.15 -42.82
CA TRP A 891 12.08 34.74 -43.68
C TRP A 891 13.35 35.16 -42.89
N TYR A 892 13.18 35.62 -41.64
CA TYR A 892 14.28 35.97 -40.73
C TYR A 892 15.00 34.76 -40.11
N ARG A 893 14.59 33.51 -40.41
CA ARG A 893 15.29 32.29 -39.95
C ARG A 893 15.25 31.18 -41.01
N PRO A 894 16.05 31.26 -42.07
CA PRO A 894 16.03 30.28 -43.16
C PRO A 894 16.47 28.87 -42.73
N LYS A 895 17.37 28.74 -41.75
CA LYS A 895 17.98 27.47 -41.29
C LYS A 895 17.14 26.67 -40.26
N GLY A 896 15.89 27.05 -39.97
CA GLY A 896 15.01 26.27 -39.07
C GLY A 896 15.43 26.26 -37.59
N TRP A 897 15.07 25.20 -36.86
CA TRP A 897 15.44 24.96 -35.45
C TRP A 897 16.34 23.73 -35.24
N PHE A 898 16.34 22.79 -36.18
CA PHE A 898 17.04 21.51 -36.10
C PHE A 898 18.22 21.47 -37.09
N THR A 899 19.19 20.60 -36.85
CA THR A 899 20.27 20.30 -37.81
C THR A 899 19.92 19.06 -38.63
N GLU A 900 20.59 18.87 -39.76
CA GLU A 900 20.34 17.74 -40.66
C GLU A 900 20.45 16.36 -39.98
N ARG A 901 21.42 16.17 -39.06
CA ARG A 901 21.53 14.93 -38.27
C ARG A 901 20.39 14.79 -37.24
N GLU A 902 19.91 15.89 -36.65
CA GLU A 902 18.73 15.84 -35.77
C GLU A 902 17.43 15.56 -36.55
N GLU A 903 17.30 16.05 -37.79
CA GLU A 903 16.18 15.75 -38.69
C GLU A 903 16.15 14.28 -39.12
N ILE A 904 17.32 13.71 -39.47
CA ILE A 904 17.47 12.28 -39.77
C ILE A 904 17.10 11.43 -38.54
N ILE A 905 17.59 11.77 -37.34
CA ILE A 905 17.21 11.07 -36.10
C ILE A 905 15.69 11.17 -35.88
N LEU A 906 15.09 12.36 -36.02
CA LEU A 906 13.65 12.57 -35.81
C LEU A 906 12.78 11.72 -36.73
N VAL A 907 13.07 11.71 -38.03
CA VAL A 907 12.27 11.01 -39.04
C VAL A 907 12.40 9.50 -38.90
N ASN A 908 13.63 8.99 -38.78
CA ASN A 908 13.87 7.54 -38.66
C ASN A 908 13.38 6.98 -37.32
N ARG A 909 13.44 7.74 -36.23
CA ARG A 909 12.86 7.37 -34.92
C ARG A 909 11.35 7.14 -35.00
N ILE A 910 10.62 8.03 -35.66
CA ILE A 910 9.16 7.95 -35.74
C ILE A 910 8.72 6.82 -36.68
N LEU A 911 9.42 6.61 -37.80
CA LEU A 911 9.13 5.52 -38.71
C LEU A 911 9.51 4.16 -38.11
N ARG A 912 10.63 4.04 -37.39
CA ARG A 912 11.00 2.81 -36.64
C ARG A 912 10.01 2.48 -35.50
N ASP A 913 9.36 3.47 -34.91
CA ASP A 913 8.31 3.29 -33.88
C ASP A 913 6.95 2.87 -34.50
N ASP A 914 6.61 3.42 -35.67
CA ASP A 914 5.38 3.12 -36.40
C ASP A 914 5.60 3.24 -37.92
N PRO A 915 5.90 2.11 -38.61
CA PRO A 915 6.11 2.10 -40.04
C PRO A 915 4.89 2.55 -40.86
N THR A 916 3.67 2.44 -40.31
CA THR A 916 2.43 2.76 -41.05
C THR A 916 2.27 4.26 -41.31
N LYS A 917 3.02 5.11 -40.58
CA LYS A 917 3.12 6.55 -40.86
C LYS A 917 3.77 6.87 -42.21
N SER A 918 4.45 5.93 -42.86
CA SER A 918 5.00 6.12 -44.21
C SER A 918 3.93 6.19 -45.31
N ASP A 919 2.74 5.64 -45.04
CA ASP A 919 1.57 5.61 -45.93
C ASP A 919 0.57 6.77 -45.69
N MET A 920 0.73 7.56 -44.62
CA MET A 920 -0.21 8.62 -44.27
C MET A 920 -0.14 9.81 -45.24
N HIS A 921 -1.13 9.92 -46.14
CA HIS A 921 -1.28 11.08 -47.02
C HIS A 921 -1.93 12.26 -46.29
N ASN A 922 -1.11 13.06 -45.58
CA ASN A 922 -1.51 14.19 -44.71
C ASN A 922 -2.19 15.40 -45.41
N ARG A 923 -2.83 15.20 -46.57
CA ARG A 923 -3.49 16.25 -47.38
C ARG A 923 -4.85 15.82 -47.95
N GLU A 924 -5.34 14.62 -47.60
CA GLU A 924 -6.71 14.20 -47.88
C GLU A 924 -7.67 14.60 -46.76
N GLY A 925 -8.85 15.10 -47.14
CA GLY A 925 -9.91 15.45 -46.20
C GLY A 925 -10.80 14.26 -45.89
N LEU A 926 -11.22 14.13 -44.63
CA LEU A 926 -12.15 13.09 -44.18
C LEU A 926 -13.48 13.17 -44.94
N THR A 927 -13.75 12.20 -45.79
CA THR A 927 -15.04 12.10 -46.48
C THR A 927 -16.14 11.58 -45.53
N PRO A 928 -17.41 12.00 -45.68
CA PRO A 928 -18.52 11.43 -44.91
C PRO A 928 -18.63 9.91 -45.06
N ALA A 929 -18.25 9.35 -46.21
CA ALA A 929 -18.18 7.92 -46.45
C ALA A 929 -17.12 7.21 -45.57
N ALA A 930 -15.94 7.80 -45.39
CA ALA A 930 -14.91 7.27 -44.49
C ALA A 930 -15.34 7.33 -43.02
N ILE A 931 -16.01 8.41 -42.61
CA ILE A 931 -16.56 8.55 -41.25
C ILE A 931 -17.68 7.51 -41.01
N TRP A 932 -18.57 7.30 -41.99
CA TRP A 932 -19.61 6.26 -41.91
C TRP A 932 -19.02 4.84 -41.89
N LYS A 933 -17.93 4.58 -42.65
CA LYS A 933 -17.17 3.33 -42.61
C LYS A 933 -16.59 3.06 -41.21
N ALA A 934 -16.06 4.09 -40.54
CA ALA A 934 -15.53 3.98 -39.17
C ALA A 934 -16.65 3.74 -38.13
N VAL A 935 -17.75 4.49 -38.18
CA VAL A 935 -18.90 4.31 -37.27
C VAL A 935 -19.55 2.93 -37.46
N ARG A 936 -19.54 2.37 -38.68
CA ARG A 936 -20.10 1.05 -38.98
C ARG A 936 -19.18 -0.13 -38.59
N ASP A 937 -17.90 0.10 -38.27
CA ASP A 937 -17.00 -0.98 -37.88
C ASP A 937 -17.24 -1.42 -36.42
N TRP A 938 -17.97 -2.52 -36.25
CA TRP A 938 -18.27 -3.18 -34.97
C TRP A 938 -17.05 -3.39 -34.06
N ARG A 939 -15.82 -3.48 -34.62
CA ARG A 939 -14.57 -3.63 -33.86
C ARG A 939 -14.23 -2.40 -33.00
N MET A 940 -14.76 -1.22 -33.35
CA MET A 940 -14.51 0.04 -32.64
C MET A 940 -15.55 0.34 -31.55
N TRP A 941 -16.72 -0.31 -31.60
CA TRP A 941 -17.83 -0.06 -30.68
C TRP A 941 -17.52 -0.29 -29.19
N PRO A 942 -16.67 -1.25 -28.76
CA PRO A 942 -16.27 -1.36 -27.36
C PRO A 942 -15.60 -0.08 -26.82
N ILE A 943 -14.72 0.54 -27.61
CA ILE A 943 -14.06 1.81 -27.25
C ILE A 943 -15.06 2.96 -27.24
N TYR A 944 -15.96 3.04 -28.24
CA TYR A 944 -17.00 4.06 -28.29
C TYR A 944 -17.98 3.97 -27.11
N LEU A 945 -18.38 2.75 -26.72
CA LEU A 945 -19.25 2.51 -25.57
C LEU A 945 -18.55 2.84 -24.26
N LEU A 946 -17.28 2.45 -24.09
CA LEU A 946 -16.48 2.76 -22.90
C LEU A 946 -16.33 4.29 -22.72
N GLY A 947 -16.03 5.03 -23.79
CA GLY A 947 -15.97 6.48 -23.75
C GLY A 947 -17.31 7.14 -23.38
N LEU A 948 -18.41 6.67 -23.99
CA LEU A 948 -19.75 7.22 -23.75
C LEU A 948 -20.27 6.93 -22.33
N VAL A 949 -20.08 5.71 -21.81
CA VAL A 949 -20.48 5.35 -20.44
C VAL A 949 -19.63 6.09 -19.41
N MET A 950 -18.31 6.24 -19.64
CA MET A 950 -17.45 7.01 -18.73
C MET A 950 -17.83 8.50 -18.71
N LEU A 951 -18.22 9.08 -19.86
CA LEU A 951 -18.70 10.46 -19.93
C LEU A 951 -20.00 10.66 -19.12
N LEU A 952 -20.94 9.70 -19.20
CA LEU A 952 -22.17 9.69 -18.40
C LEU A 952 -21.89 9.54 -16.89
N PHE A 953 -20.96 8.65 -16.51
CA PHE A 953 -20.54 8.48 -15.12
C PHE A 953 -19.94 9.76 -14.53
N CYS A 954 -19.02 10.41 -15.25
CA CYS A 954 -18.42 11.69 -14.84
C CYS A 954 -19.45 12.82 -14.75
N ALA A 955 -20.48 12.84 -15.61
CA ALA A 955 -21.57 13.81 -15.56
C ALA A 955 -22.48 13.61 -14.33
N TYR A 956 -22.78 12.37 -13.96
CA TYR A 956 -23.58 12.07 -12.75
C TYR A 956 -22.79 12.32 -11.45
N LEU A 957 -21.51 11.96 -11.42
CA LEU A 957 -20.62 12.23 -10.28
C LEU A 957 -20.48 13.74 -10.00
N SER A 958 -20.53 14.56 -11.05
CA SER A 958 -20.54 16.03 -10.99
C SER A 958 -21.75 16.60 -10.22
N GLU A 959 -22.91 15.94 -10.32
CA GLU A 959 -24.16 16.41 -9.73
C GLU A 959 -24.24 16.15 -8.22
N ILE A 960 -23.78 14.98 -7.77
CA ILE A 960 -23.82 14.55 -6.36
C ILE A 960 -22.83 15.32 -5.47
N ILE A 961 -21.58 15.51 -5.93
CA ILE A 961 -20.51 16.04 -5.07
C ILE A 961 -20.74 17.53 -4.73
N ASN A 962 -21.54 18.26 -5.52
CA ASN A 962 -21.83 19.71 -5.40
C ASN A 962 -20.59 20.64 -5.43
N SER A 963 -19.37 20.09 -5.47
CA SER A 963 -18.14 20.77 -5.83
C SER A 963 -17.98 20.77 -7.34
N ARG A 964 -18.46 21.84 -7.97
CA ARG A 964 -18.35 22.09 -9.42
C ARG A 964 -16.91 22.04 -9.95
N ILE A 965 -15.91 22.18 -9.05
CA ILE A 965 -14.48 22.10 -9.36
C ILE A 965 -14.03 20.65 -9.58
N ILE A 966 -14.27 19.76 -8.61
CA ILE A 966 -13.90 18.33 -8.69
C ILE A 966 -14.63 17.66 -9.85
N ALA A 967 -15.92 17.98 -9.99
CA ALA A 967 -16.75 17.68 -11.15
C ALA A 967 -16.06 18.01 -12.49
N THR A 968 -15.64 19.27 -12.68
CA THR A 968 -14.96 19.67 -13.93
C THR A 968 -13.64 18.96 -14.15
N ILE A 969 -12.81 18.79 -13.11
CA ILE A 969 -11.52 18.10 -13.22
C ILE A 969 -11.70 16.68 -13.75
N ILE A 970 -12.65 15.93 -13.19
CA ILE A 970 -12.94 14.54 -13.60
C ILE A 970 -13.54 14.46 -15.00
N LEU A 971 -14.45 15.38 -15.36
CA LEU A 971 -15.03 15.48 -16.71
C LEU A 971 -14.03 15.89 -17.81
N GLN A 972 -12.89 16.49 -17.47
CA GLN A 972 -12.00 17.16 -18.43
C GLN A 972 -10.74 16.37 -18.80
N PHE A 973 -10.52 15.20 -18.22
CA PHE A 973 -9.47 14.26 -18.65
C PHE A 973 -9.79 13.50 -19.96
N TRP A 974 -10.99 13.65 -20.54
CA TRP A 974 -11.46 12.84 -21.69
C TRP A 974 -12.44 13.56 -22.65
N ALA A 975 -12.41 14.90 -22.71
CA ALA A 975 -13.33 15.71 -23.52
C ALA A 975 -13.21 15.42 -25.05
N PRO A 976 -14.30 15.45 -25.85
CA PRO A 976 -15.27 16.55 -25.87
C PRO A 976 -16.72 16.20 -25.51
N GLY A 977 -17.32 17.02 -24.64
CA GLY A 977 -18.72 16.90 -24.20
C GLY A 977 -19.28 18.22 -23.65
N GLN A 978 -19.26 19.28 -24.45
CA GLN A 978 -19.70 20.64 -24.03
C GLN A 978 -21.22 20.82 -24.17
N LEU A 979 -22.02 20.11 -23.37
CA LEU A 979 -23.44 20.44 -23.21
C LEU A 979 -23.96 20.04 -21.82
N TYR A 980 -24.17 21.03 -20.95
CA TYR A 980 -25.27 21.11 -19.97
C TYR A 980 -25.27 22.52 -19.34
N THR A 981 -26.43 23.17 -19.33
CA THR A 981 -26.65 24.53 -18.78
C THR A 981 -27.06 24.48 -17.30
N PRO A 982 -26.81 25.55 -16.52
CA PRO A 982 -27.24 25.61 -15.13
C PRO A 982 -28.75 25.86 -15.04
N ILE A 983 -29.49 24.83 -14.67
CA ILE A 983 -30.86 24.93 -14.14
C ILE A 983 -30.80 24.54 -12.65
N TYR A 984 -31.71 25.08 -11.83
CA TYR A 984 -31.80 24.90 -10.37
C TYR A 984 -30.69 25.58 -9.54
N THR A 985 -30.78 26.90 -9.41
CA THR A 985 -30.37 27.58 -8.16
C THR A 985 -31.59 27.71 -7.23
N GLY A 986 -31.77 26.74 -6.34
CA GLY A 986 -32.80 26.75 -5.29
C GLY A 986 -32.16 26.67 -3.89
N PRO A 987 -32.68 27.38 -2.88
CA PRO A 987 -32.05 27.42 -1.55
C PRO A 987 -32.41 26.22 -0.66
N LYS A 988 -31.40 25.64 0.00
CA LYS A 988 -31.46 24.79 1.21
C LYS A 988 -32.58 23.72 1.26
N MET A 989 -32.23 22.46 1.01
CA MET A 989 -32.97 21.30 1.55
C MET A 989 -32.09 20.40 2.42
N ARG A 990 -32.71 19.71 3.37
CA ARG A 990 -32.08 18.75 4.29
C ARG A 990 -31.87 17.41 3.58
N LEU A 991 -30.91 16.60 4.06
CA LEU A 991 -30.74 15.22 3.61
C LEU A 991 -32.04 14.43 3.85
N THR A 992 -32.46 13.65 2.85
CA THR A 992 -33.65 12.81 2.87
C THR A 992 -33.41 11.51 2.09
N SER A 993 -34.37 10.59 2.09
CA SER A 993 -34.19 9.19 1.64
C SER A 993 -33.84 8.96 0.15
N ALA A 994 -33.68 10.01 -0.65
CA ALA A 994 -33.23 9.92 -2.04
C ALA A 994 -31.79 9.37 -2.17
N ASP A 995 -30.88 9.75 -1.26
CA ASP A 995 -29.44 9.42 -1.34
C ASP A 995 -29.17 7.90 -1.38
N LYS A 996 -30.04 7.10 -0.75
CA LYS A 996 -29.95 5.63 -0.76
C LYS A 996 -30.19 5.01 -2.14
N HIS A 997 -30.91 5.70 -3.03
CA HIS A 997 -31.08 5.25 -4.42
C HIS A 997 -29.91 5.71 -5.29
N GLY A 998 -29.43 6.95 -5.12
CA GLY A 998 -28.27 7.47 -5.85
C GLY A 998 -27.01 6.62 -5.63
N ASN A 999 -26.68 6.29 -4.38
CA ASN A 999 -25.52 5.44 -4.07
C ASN A 999 -25.66 4.02 -4.65
N ARG A 1000 -26.88 3.46 -4.71
CA ARG A 1000 -27.13 2.12 -5.28
C ARG A 1000 -26.99 2.12 -6.80
N ALA A 1001 -27.41 3.20 -7.47
CA ALA A 1001 -27.16 3.43 -8.89
C ALA A 1001 -25.66 3.64 -9.17
N LEU A 1002 -24.94 4.39 -8.32
CA LEU A 1002 -23.51 4.62 -8.44
C LEU A 1002 -22.71 3.31 -8.37
N ILE A 1003 -23.01 2.44 -7.39
CA ILE A 1003 -22.42 1.10 -7.28
C ILE A 1003 -22.72 0.26 -8.53
N GLY A 1004 -23.94 0.36 -9.08
CA GLY A 1004 -24.31 -0.28 -10.34
C GLY A 1004 -23.45 0.17 -11.52
N ILE A 1005 -23.28 1.49 -11.71
CA ILE A 1005 -22.48 2.06 -12.80
C ILE A 1005 -20.99 1.75 -12.63
N CYS A 1006 -20.45 1.83 -11.40
CA CYS A 1006 -19.06 1.42 -11.12
C CYS A 1006 -18.83 -0.07 -11.42
N SER A 1007 -19.76 -0.95 -11.02
CA SER A 1007 -19.70 -2.38 -11.31
C SER A 1007 -19.78 -2.65 -12.82
N MET A 1008 -20.66 -1.95 -13.52
CA MET A 1008 -20.78 -2.01 -14.98
C MET A 1008 -19.50 -1.52 -15.68
N ASN A 1009 -18.86 -0.46 -15.20
CA ASN A 1009 -17.58 0.02 -15.72
C ASN A 1009 -16.47 -1.01 -15.53
N ILE A 1010 -16.36 -1.64 -14.35
CA ILE A 1010 -15.37 -2.71 -14.11
C ILE A 1010 -15.60 -3.87 -15.10
N MET A 1011 -16.85 -4.28 -15.31
CA MET A 1011 -17.19 -5.33 -16.29
C MET A 1011 -16.96 -4.90 -17.74
N LEU A 1012 -17.12 -3.61 -18.08
CA LEU A 1012 -16.81 -3.06 -19.41
C LEU A 1012 -15.29 -3.00 -19.66
N TYR A 1013 -14.47 -2.62 -18.68
CA TYR A 1013 -13.01 -2.66 -18.79
C TYR A 1013 -12.51 -4.10 -18.98
N ILE A 1014 -12.96 -5.04 -18.14
CA ILE A 1014 -12.63 -6.46 -18.24
C ILE A 1014 -13.13 -7.03 -19.58
N GLY A 1015 -14.36 -6.73 -19.98
CA GLY A 1015 -14.94 -7.17 -21.24
C GLY A 1015 -14.20 -6.63 -22.47
N THR A 1016 -13.79 -5.35 -22.45
CA THR A 1016 -13.04 -4.73 -23.55
C THR A 1016 -11.63 -5.31 -23.67
N TYR A 1017 -10.94 -5.50 -22.54
CA TYR A 1017 -9.64 -6.19 -22.49
C TYR A 1017 -9.76 -7.63 -23.04
N LEU A 1018 -10.72 -8.41 -22.54
CA LEU A 1018 -10.96 -9.78 -23.00
C LEU A 1018 -11.38 -9.84 -24.47
N PHE A 1019 -12.14 -8.86 -24.97
CA PHE A 1019 -12.54 -8.75 -26.37
C PHE A 1019 -11.33 -8.58 -27.30
N TYR A 1020 -10.51 -7.54 -27.10
CA TYR A 1020 -9.34 -7.32 -27.96
C TYR A 1020 -8.26 -8.39 -27.78
N LYS A 1021 -8.11 -8.96 -26.57
CA LYS A 1021 -7.26 -10.13 -26.31
C LYS A 1021 -7.72 -11.38 -27.07
N SER A 1022 -9.02 -11.66 -27.06
CA SER A 1022 -9.60 -12.78 -27.82
C SER A 1022 -9.51 -12.56 -29.33
N LEU A 1023 -9.74 -11.33 -29.80
CA LEU A 1023 -9.65 -10.96 -31.22
C LEU A 1023 -8.21 -11.06 -31.75
N ASN A 1024 -7.22 -10.53 -31.02
CA ASN A 1024 -5.81 -10.73 -31.35
C ASN A 1024 -5.44 -12.22 -31.32
N LYS A 1025 -5.80 -12.98 -30.26
CA LYS A 1025 -5.54 -14.43 -30.16
C LYS A 1025 -6.29 -15.28 -31.21
N ARG A 1026 -7.34 -14.74 -31.84
CA ARG A 1026 -8.00 -15.35 -33.01
C ARG A 1026 -7.21 -15.04 -34.29
N ARG A 1027 -6.80 -13.79 -34.51
CA ARG A 1027 -5.96 -13.39 -35.65
C ARG A 1027 -4.61 -14.10 -35.64
N GLU A 1028 -3.95 -14.17 -34.49
CA GLU A 1028 -2.69 -14.86 -34.28
C GLU A 1028 -2.78 -16.35 -34.62
N ARG A 1029 -3.86 -17.06 -34.21
CA ARG A 1029 -4.08 -18.45 -34.60
C ARG A 1029 -4.31 -18.64 -36.10
N ILE A 1030 -5.01 -17.71 -36.75
CA ILE A 1030 -5.20 -17.74 -38.21
C ILE A 1030 -3.86 -17.48 -38.92
N TRP A 1031 -3.15 -16.42 -38.53
CA TRP A 1031 -1.85 -16.03 -39.08
C TRP A 1031 -0.84 -17.17 -38.97
N ASN A 1032 -0.67 -17.74 -37.77
CA ASN A 1032 0.27 -18.83 -37.51
C ASN A 1032 -0.19 -20.18 -38.10
N SER A 1033 -1.39 -20.27 -38.70
CA SER A 1033 -1.84 -21.43 -39.48
C SER A 1033 -1.57 -21.32 -40.98
N LEU A 1034 -1.23 -20.12 -41.47
CA LEU A 1034 -0.72 -19.91 -42.82
C LEU A 1034 0.76 -20.29 -42.88
N SER A 1035 1.20 -20.90 -43.98
CA SER A 1035 2.63 -21.05 -44.27
C SER A 1035 3.29 -19.69 -44.52
N LYS A 1036 4.63 -19.57 -44.43
CA LYS A 1036 5.33 -18.30 -44.73
C LYS A 1036 4.97 -17.74 -46.10
N MET A 1037 4.97 -18.61 -47.13
CA MET A 1037 4.61 -18.24 -48.50
C MET A 1037 3.16 -17.74 -48.62
N GLN A 1038 2.23 -18.27 -47.80
CA GLN A 1038 0.84 -17.78 -47.73
C GLN A 1038 0.69 -16.49 -46.90
N GLN A 1039 1.59 -16.23 -45.94
CA GLN A 1039 1.65 -14.95 -45.23
C GLN A 1039 2.18 -13.84 -46.16
N GLU A 1040 3.22 -14.15 -46.93
CA GLU A 1040 3.78 -13.29 -47.99
C GLU A 1040 2.71 -13.01 -49.07
N GLU A 1041 2.08 -14.05 -49.65
CA GLU A 1041 0.98 -13.92 -50.62
C GLU A 1041 -0.20 -13.10 -50.06
N TYR A 1042 -0.59 -13.27 -48.80
CA TYR A 1042 -1.63 -12.45 -48.19
C TYR A 1042 -1.20 -10.97 -48.06
N VAL A 1043 0.04 -10.68 -47.70
CA VAL A 1043 0.54 -9.29 -47.58
C VAL A 1043 0.56 -8.59 -48.94
N GLU A 1044 0.93 -9.31 -50.02
CA GLU A 1044 0.97 -8.77 -51.38
C GLU A 1044 -0.42 -8.63 -52.03
N THR A 1045 -1.35 -9.54 -51.74
CA THR A 1045 -2.65 -9.61 -52.45
C THR A 1045 -3.85 -9.07 -51.66
N THR A 1046 -3.71 -8.78 -50.37
CA THR A 1046 -4.86 -8.37 -49.53
C THR A 1046 -5.46 -7.02 -49.93
N LYS A 1047 -6.79 -6.93 -49.77
CA LYS A 1047 -7.58 -5.70 -49.89
C LYS A 1047 -8.07 -5.18 -48.53
N ASP A 1048 -7.62 -5.79 -47.44
CA ASP A 1048 -7.94 -5.36 -46.08
C ASP A 1048 -7.13 -4.13 -45.69
N GLU A 1049 -7.80 -3.08 -45.21
CA GLU A 1049 -7.16 -1.82 -44.80
C GLU A 1049 -7.04 -1.71 -43.27
N GLY A 1050 -5.90 -1.19 -42.80
CA GLY A 1050 -5.68 -0.78 -41.41
C GLY A 1050 -6.08 -1.83 -40.37
N ASN A 1051 -7.06 -1.51 -39.53
CA ASN A 1051 -7.50 -2.37 -38.43
C ASN A 1051 -8.14 -3.71 -38.89
N GLN A 1052 -8.42 -3.90 -40.18
CA GLN A 1052 -9.13 -5.06 -40.71
C GLN A 1052 -8.19 -6.24 -41.02
N ARG A 1053 -6.94 -5.96 -41.39
CA ARG A 1053 -5.91 -6.95 -41.78
C ARG A 1053 -5.66 -8.04 -40.72
N LEU A 1054 -5.16 -9.19 -41.16
CA LEU A 1054 -4.82 -10.33 -40.29
C LEU A 1054 -3.50 -10.18 -39.52
N ASP A 1055 -2.57 -9.34 -39.98
CA ASP A 1055 -1.33 -8.98 -39.28
C ASP A 1055 -1.57 -7.93 -38.18
N PHE A 1056 -2.51 -7.01 -38.37
CA PHE A 1056 -2.84 -5.95 -37.41
C PHE A 1056 -3.24 -6.50 -36.02
N ARG A 1057 -2.60 -5.96 -34.98
CA ARG A 1057 -2.87 -6.25 -33.56
C ARG A 1057 -3.33 -4.98 -32.86
N PHE A 1058 -4.44 -5.06 -32.13
CA PHE A 1058 -4.83 -3.98 -31.22
C PHE A 1058 -3.92 -3.98 -29.99
N ALA A 1059 -3.44 -2.82 -29.57
CA ALA A 1059 -2.92 -2.62 -28.22
C ALA A 1059 -4.10 -2.35 -27.27
N TYR A 1060 -4.10 -3.00 -26.10
CA TYR A 1060 -5.20 -3.00 -25.12
C TYR A 1060 -4.68 -3.23 -23.70
#